data_AF-N9G7C8-F1
#
_entry.id   AF-N9G7C8-F1
#
_cell.length_a   1.000
_cell.length_b   1.000
_cell.length_c   1.000
_cell.angle_alpha   90.00
_cell.angle_beta   90.00
_cell.angle_gamma   90.00
#
_symmetry.space_group_name_H-M   'P 1'
#
loop_
_entity.id
_entity.type
_entity.pdbx_description
1 polymer ?
#
loop_
_entity_poly.entity_id
_entity_poly.type
_entity_poly.pdbx_seq_one_letter_code
_entity_poly.pdbx_strand_id
1 'polypeptide(L)'
;MFVLEPQHVHMNQSAKDKAEALECLANILVQDQLVKADYLSGLHAREAQSATYLGQGIAIPHGSPQSREFILETGIRLAHFPKGVVWDGENTVYLAVVIAAKSDEHLQVLQILTRALSQDVSDQVQHAKNAAQIIEILQAQPETLVLHENLIETQIQVTDIDDFLWSANKLLKQQKLVEAGFISQLDPKNLIQIQDTLWSISAKNYVSQSAVSIVKADQTIDFKNGQIQTLICIAQHEQLDYQQLQRLLDLLFQPQIQQQLSDQHNRQDIAKLVGAETIPDWPSQRIVLANAHGLHARPATQLVNITKTYQGEIRVAVDDGQFISAKSLTKLLAMGCKYGQTLTFIAEPDTDAVEGLSKIIQAVQQGLGEEVEAIEHKIDSQQTNTLEFEEEITTPTTGIPASTGLAFGPAHVIKPKHFQYERFGNNVKAEKEKLEIALHSVKNTLHQLIAKTEANEIKQIFMAHLEMLDDPDLIQQVHQSLNQNLSAPAAWHQYIEKAAQAQAALPDRLLAERAADLRDIGDKVLAVLCNEVAVQEPEQPYILIMHDVGPSDVARLNKDRVAGILTAVGGASAHSAIVARALGIPAIVGASDAVLNITPHTTVLINGDTGAFEINPSQAQIDDAIQERELQQQRRHEAEQHCHEPAITLDQHQVEVAANLGKILDTEKAVNYGAEAIGLLRTELVFMAHRQAPDEDVQEKEYRHVLDTLAGRPLVVRTLDVGGDKPLPYLPIDVEENPFLGVRGIRLTLRKPQLLRQQLTALVRAADDRPLRIMFPMVGRIEEWRAAKAILDEVLLKHPCPNLEVGIMIEVPSAALIAPLLAKEVDFFSIGTNDLTQYTLAIDRGHPVLSGEADGLHPSILMLIDQTVRAAHAQQKWVGVCGELAADPKAVPVLLGLGVDELSMSASSIPLVKAQIRQLNFADCQQLAQQALKCESAFAVRSFVEQTHG
;
A
#
# COMPACT_ATOMS: atom_id res chain seq x y z
N MET A 1 32.84 -8.33 -6.13
CA MET A 1 33.12 -9.42 -5.16
C MET A 1 32.98 -10.71 -5.94
N PHE A 2 33.96 -11.63 -5.93
CA PHE A 2 33.89 -12.84 -6.77
C PHE A 2 32.69 -13.70 -6.34
N VAL A 3 31.67 -13.80 -7.19
CA VAL A 3 30.51 -14.67 -6.94
C VAL A 3 30.86 -16.07 -7.44
N LEU A 4 30.89 -17.03 -6.52
CA LEU A 4 31.02 -18.45 -6.86
C LEU A 4 29.67 -18.96 -7.35
N GLU A 5 29.64 -19.50 -8.56
CA GLU A 5 28.46 -20.10 -9.20
C GLU A 5 28.68 -21.61 -9.34
N PRO A 6 27.60 -22.42 -9.44
CA PRO A 6 27.72 -23.88 -9.54
C PRO A 6 28.66 -24.36 -10.65
N GLN A 7 28.74 -23.61 -11.76
CA GLN A 7 29.63 -23.90 -12.89
C GLN A 7 31.12 -23.72 -12.58
N HIS A 8 31.48 -22.98 -11.53
CA HIS A 8 32.87 -22.81 -11.08
C HIS A 8 33.35 -23.94 -10.16
N VAL A 9 32.48 -24.91 -9.84
CA VAL A 9 32.76 -26.04 -8.95
C VAL A 9 32.74 -27.35 -9.75
N HIS A 10 33.91 -27.96 -9.87
CA HIS A 10 34.11 -29.25 -10.52
C HIS A 10 33.95 -30.37 -9.49
N MET A 11 32.77 -30.97 -9.46
CA MET A 11 32.42 -32.04 -8.52
C MET A 11 33.14 -33.35 -8.84
N ASN A 12 33.36 -34.18 -7.82
CA ASN A 12 33.77 -35.60 -7.95
C ASN A 12 35.05 -35.84 -8.78
N GLN A 13 36.04 -34.95 -8.69
CA GLN A 13 37.35 -35.14 -9.29
C GLN A 13 38.15 -36.23 -8.56
N SER A 14 39.16 -36.78 -9.23
CA SER A 14 40.03 -37.81 -8.67
C SER A 14 41.48 -37.56 -9.03
N ALA A 15 42.35 -37.68 -8.05
CA ALA A 15 43.81 -37.62 -8.21
C ALA A 15 44.44 -38.61 -7.22
N LYS A 16 45.51 -39.30 -7.64
CA LYS A 16 46.22 -40.28 -6.81
C LYS A 16 47.15 -39.61 -5.80
N ASP A 17 47.69 -38.45 -6.17
CA ASP A 17 48.60 -37.67 -5.36
C ASP A 17 48.43 -36.17 -5.64
N LYS A 18 49.14 -35.36 -4.86
CA LYS A 18 49.15 -33.90 -4.97
C LYS A 18 49.54 -33.41 -6.38
N ALA A 19 50.45 -34.10 -7.07
CA ALA A 19 50.91 -33.66 -8.39
C ALA A 19 49.78 -33.82 -9.43
N GLU A 20 49.08 -34.95 -9.42
CA GLU A 20 47.93 -35.19 -10.29
C GLU A 20 46.75 -34.25 -9.94
N ALA A 21 46.60 -33.85 -8.67
CA ALA A 21 45.60 -32.86 -8.27
C ALA A 21 45.92 -31.44 -8.76
N LEU A 22 47.19 -31.02 -8.72
CA LEU A 22 47.62 -29.73 -9.29
C LEU A 22 47.47 -29.70 -10.82
N GLU A 23 47.73 -30.81 -11.50
CA GLU A 23 47.48 -30.96 -12.94
C GLU A 23 45.99 -30.86 -13.27
N CYS A 24 45.14 -31.53 -12.49
CA CYS A 24 43.68 -31.41 -12.59
C CYS A 24 43.21 -29.95 -12.46
N LEU A 25 43.70 -29.23 -11.46
CA LEU A 25 43.36 -27.83 -11.22
C LEU A 25 43.87 -26.89 -12.32
N ALA A 26 45.08 -27.10 -12.83
CA ALA A 26 45.59 -26.35 -13.96
C ALA A 26 44.76 -26.59 -15.23
N ASN A 27 44.38 -27.85 -15.48
CA ASN A 27 43.53 -28.20 -16.62
C ASN A 27 42.15 -27.56 -16.53
N ILE A 28 41.54 -27.51 -15.34
CA ILE A 28 40.29 -26.78 -15.10
C ILE A 28 40.45 -25.30 -15.47
N LEU A 29 41.51 -24.64 -14.99
CA LEU A 29 41.77 -23.23 -15.33
C LEU A 29 42.03 -23.01 -16.83
N VAL A 30 42.66 -23.96 -17.52
CA VAL A 30 42.90 -23.91 -18.97
C VAL A 30 41.60 -24.11 -19.75
N GLN A 31 40.77 -25.08 -19.36
CA GLN A 31 39.47 -25.34 -19.98
C GLN A 31 38.55 -24.12 -19.90
N ASP A 32 38.58 -23.45 -18.75
CA ASP A 32 37.81 -22.23 -18.50
C ASP A 32 38.50 -20.95 -19.00
N GLN A 33 39.58 -21.11 -19.77
CA GLN A 33 40.32 -20.03 -20.45
C GLN A 33 40.90 -18.96 -19.51
N LEU A 34 41.11 -19.29 -18.24
CA LEU A 34 41.69 -18.39 -17.24
C LEU A 34 43.22 -18.33 -17.32
N VAL A 35 43.88 -19.42 -17.76
CA VAL A 35 45.35 -19.52 -17.84
C VAL A 35 45.81 -20.30 -19.07
N LYS A 36 47.08 -20.14 -19.46
CA LYS A 36 47.79 -21.00 -20.41
C LYS A 36 48.28 -22.27 -19.73
N ALA A 37 48.49 -23.34 -20.50
CA ALA A 37 48.95 -24.64 -19.99
C ALA A 37 50.24 -24.56 -19.16
N ASP A 38 51.13 -23.61 -19.48
CA ASP A 38 52.38 -23.38 -18.76
C ASP A 38 52.18 -22.93 -17.29
N TYR A 39 50.96 -22.50 -16.89
CA TYR A 39 50.65 -22.08 -15.52
C TYR A 39 50.83 -23.20 -14.48
N LEU A 40 50.74 -24.47 -14.89
CA LEU A 40 51.01 -25.63 -14.03
C LEU A 40 52.41 -25.58 -13.41
N SER A 41 53.42 -25.11 -14.15
CA SER A 41 54.79 -24.94 -13.64
C SER A 41 54.84 -23.94 -12.48
N GLY A 42 53.99 -22.92 -12.51
CA GLY A 42 53.83 -21.92 -11.46
C GLY A 42 53.18 -22.47 -10.20
N LEU A 43 52.18 -23.34 -10.33
CA LEU A 43 51.56 -24.04 -9.18
C LEU A 43 52.59 -24.93 -8.47
N HIS A 44 53.35 -25.73 -9.23
CA HIS A 44 54.41 -26.57 -8.66
C HIS A 44 55.51 -25.74 -7.98
N ALA A 45 55.94 -24.65 -8.60
CA ALA A 45 56.95 -23.76 -8.03
C ALA A 45 56.49 -23.12 -6.70
N ARG A 46 55.21 -22.72 -6.61
CA ARG A 46 54.63 -22.14 -5.40
C ARG A 46 54.50 -23.16 -4.28
N GLU A 47 54.08 -24.38 -4.61
CA GLU A 47 53.92 -25.47 -3.65
C GLU A 47 55.26 -25.92 -3.05
N ALA A 48 56.32 -25.93 -3.86
CA ALA A 48 57.67 -26.25 -3.40
C ALA A 48 58.25 -25.22 -2.41
N GLN A 49 57.73 -23.97 -2.41
CA GLN A 49 58.18 -22.90 -1.52
C GLN A 49 57.44 -22.90 -0.17
N SER A 50 56.14 -23.18 -0.17
CA SER A 50 55.31 -23.28 1.04
C SER A 50 54.04 -24.04 0.73
N ALA A 51 53.67 -24.96 1.62
CA ALA A 51 52.43 -25.73 1.55
C ALA A 51 51.22 -24.80 1.35
N THR A 52 50.28 -25.20 0.50
CA THR A 52 49.02 -24.48 0.22
C THR A 52 47.81 -25.09 0.92
N TYR A 53 48.04 -26.06 1.80
CA TYR A 53 47.01 -26.59 2.70
C TYR A 53 46.58 -25.52 3.70
N LEU A 54 45.26 -25.34 3.86
CA LEU A 54 44.67 -24.27 4.68
C LEU A 54 43.95 -24.79 5.94
N GLY A 55 43.78 -26.11 6.07
CA GLY A 55 43.05 -26.75 7.17
C GLY A 55 41.68 -27.30 6.74
N GLN A 56 41.08 -28.13 7.61
CA GLN A 56 39.73 -28.70 7.45
C GLN A 56 39.44 -29.34 6.08
N GLY A 57 40.45 -30.01 5.51
CA GLY A 57 40.31 -30.67 4.23
C GLY A 57 40.31 -29.75 3.01
N ILE A 58 40.73 -28.49 3.15
CA ILE A 58 40.78 -27.49 2.07
C ILE A 58 42.22 -27.06 1.75
N ALA A 59 42.53 -26.95 0.45
CA ALA A 59 43.80 -26.36 -0.04
C ALA A 59 43.56 -25.24 -1.04
N ILE A 60 44.47 -24.26 -1.10
CA ILE A 60 44.38 -23.11 -2.01
C ILE A 60 45.65 -22.98 -2.88
N PRO A 61 45.84 -23.88 -3.86
CA PRO A 61 46.96 -23.79 -4.77
C PRO A 61 46.85 -22.57 -5.68
N HIS A 62 47.94 -21.82 -5.80
CA HIS A 62 48.04 -20.62 -6.64
C HIS A 62 49.45 -20.53 -7.23
N GLY A 63 49.61 -19.78 -8.33
CA GLY A 63 50.90 -19.64 -9.01
C GLY A 63 51.88 -18.74 -8.28
N SER A 64 53.17 -18.83 -8.63
CA SER A 64 54.19 -17.88 -8.16
C SER A 64 54.06 -16.52 -8.87
N PRO A 65 54.67 -15.44 -8.35
CA PRO A 65 54.67 -14.14 -9.04
C PRO A 65 55.22 -14.20 -10.48
N GLN A 66 56.16 -15.12 -10.76
CA GLN A 66 56.71 -15.30 -12.11
C GLN A 66 55.69 -15.92 -13.07
N SER A 67 54.75 -16.74 -12.59
CA SER A 67 53.77 -17.41 -13.46
C SER A 67 52.59 -16.53 -13.87
N ARG A 68 52.58 -15.25 -13.47
CA ARG A 68 51.53 -14.27 -13.83
C ARG A 68 51.43 -14.04 -15.35
N GLU A 69 52.53 -14.22 -16.09
CA GLU A 69 52.53 -14.08 -17.56
C GLU A 69 51.66 -15.11 -18.29
N PHE A 70 51.36 -16.23 -17.61
CA PHE A 70 50.51 -17.29 -18.14
C PHE A 70 49.03 -17.11 -17.78
N ILE A 71 48.68 -16.08 -17.01
CA ILE A 71 47.29 -15.80 -16.62
C ILE A 71 46.61 -14.96 -17.69
N LEU A 72 45.56 -15.52 -18.30
CA LEU A 72 44.75 -14.86 -19.32
C LEU A 72 43.67 -13.99 -18.67
N GLU A 73 43.05 -14.44 -17.58
CA GLU A 73 42.04 -13.73 -16.80
C GLU A 73 42.13 -14.08 -15.31
N THR A 74 41.77 -13.12 -14.43
CA THR A 74 41.72 -13.39 -12.98
C THR A 74 40.46 -14.21 -12.68
N GLY A 75 40.59 -15.37 -12.06
CA GLY A 75 39.47 -16.23 -11.71
C GLY A 75 39.80 -17.30 -10.67
N ILE A 76 38.75 -17.91 -10.13
CA ILE A 76 38.83 -18.96 -9.10
C ILE A 76 38.02 -20.16 -9.57
N ARG A 77 38.56 -21.37 -9.38
CA ARG A 77 37.84 -22.63 -9.61
C ARG A 77 38.03 -23.58 -8.44
N LEU A 78 37.02 -24.41 -8.23
CA LEU A 78 36.99 -25.38 -7.15
C LEU A 78 36.98 -26.79 -7.71
N ALA A 79 37.77 -27.69 -7.14
CA ALA A 79 37.71 -29.11 -7.43
C ALA A 79 37.43 -29.90 -6.15
N HIS A 80 36.36 -30.68 -6.18
CA HIS A 80 35.94 -31.54 -5.08
C HIS A 80 36.49 -32.96 -5.27
N PHE A 81 37.19 -33.47 -4.26
CA PHE A 81 37.85 -34.78 -4.23
C PHE A 81 37.24 -35.65 -3.11
N PRO A 82 36.10 -36.34 -3.34
CA PRO A 82 35.38 -37.07 -2.27
C PRO A 82 36.18 -38.22 -1.65
N LYS A 83 37.16 -38.78 -2.38
CA LYS A 83 38.07 -39.82 -1.90
C LYS A 83 39.25 -39.27 -1.08
N GLY A 84 39.41 -37.96 -1.03
CA GLY A 84 40.55 -37.28 -0.43
C GLY A 84 41.82 -37.39 -1.29
N VAL A 85 42.64 -36.34 -1.27
CA VAL A 85 43.99 -36.33 -1.83
C VAL A 85 44.97 -36.01 -0.71
N VAL A 86 45.98 -36.86 -0.51
CA VAL A 86 47.05 -36.57 0.44
C VAL A 86 47.86 -35.39 -0.09
N TRP A 87 47.79 -34.26 0.62
CA TRP A 87 48.35 -33.00 0.16
C TRP A 87 49.75 -32.75 0.74
N ASP A 88 49.91 -32.90 2.06
CA ASP A 88 51.20 -32.75 2.74
C ASP A 88 51.23 -33.61 4.02
N GLY A 89 52.09 -34.64 4.06
CA GLY A 89 52.20 -35.55 5.20
C GLY A 89 50.91 -36.34 5.45
N GLU A 90 50.25 -36.11 6.59
CA GLU A 90 48.98 -36.74 6.96
C GLU A 90 47.75 -35.92 6.54
N ASN A 91 47.92 -34.71 5.99
CA ASN A 91 46.80 -33.84 5.63
C ASN A 91 46.11 -34.31 4.34
N THR A 92 44.81 -34.56 4.44
CA THR A 92 43.97 -34.99 3.32
C THR A 92 43.07 -33.83 2.88
N VAL A 93 43.00 -33.57 1.57
CA VAL A 93 42.18 -32.51 0.97
C VAL A 93 40.99 -33.09 0.24
N TYR A 94 39.80 -32.61 0.57
CA TYR A 94 38.53 -32.93 -0.08
C TYR A 94 38.04 -31.82 -1.01
N LEU A 95 38.60 -30.61 -0.90
CA LEU A 95 38.29 -29.48 -1.79
C LEU A 95 39.53 -28.62 -2.02
N ALA A 96 39.90 -28.44 -3.28
CA ALA A 96 40.97 -27.54 -3.66
C ALA A 96 40.41 -26.32 -4.39
N VAL A 97 40.81 -25.12 -3.97
CA VAL A 97 40.41 -23.85 -4.55
C VAL A 97 41.60 -23.25 -5.29
N VAL A 98 41.64 -23.41 -6.61
CA VAL A 98 42.74 -22.89 -7.42
C VAL A 98 42.47 -21.46 -7.85
N ILE A 99 43.46 -20.59 -7.67
CA ILE A 99 43.35 -19.15 -7.96
C ILE A 99 44.33 -18.77 -9.08
N ALA A 100 43.80 -18.16 -10.13
CA ALA A 100 44.57 -17.43 -11.13
C ALA A 100 44.34 -15.92 -10.90
N ALA A 101 45.36 -15.18 -10.48
CA ALA A 101 45.26 -13.72 -10.28
C ALA A 101 46.42 -12.96 -10.91
N LYS A 102 46.11 -11.92 -11.70
CA LYS A 102 47.11 -11.06 -12.37
C LYS A 102 47.83 -10.09 -11.44
N SER A 103 47.28 -9.82 -10.26
CA SER A 103 47.79 -8.89 -9.25
C SER A 103 47.72 -9.51 -7.84
N ASP A 104 47.96 -8.72 -6.79
CA ASP A 104 47.81 -9.15 -5.39
C ASP A 104 46.33 -9.34 -4.96
N GLU A 105 45.38 -9.28 -5.91
CA GLU A 105 43.95 -9.61 -5.73
C GLU A 105 43.70 -11.00 -5.11
N HIS A 106 44.61 -11.97 -5.29
CA HIS A 106 44.50 -13.27 -4.63
C HIS A 106 44.47 -13.16 -3.09
N LEU A 107 45.04 -12.11 -2.49
CA LEU A 107 44.99 -11.86 -1.04
C LEU A 107 43.59 -11.47 -0.55
N GLN A 108 42.82 -10.73 -1.35
CA GLN A 108 41.42 -10.40 -1.04
C GLN A 108 40.51 -11.62 -1.17
N VAL A 109 40.77 -12.46 -2.18
CA VAL A 109 40.10 -13.77 -2.36
C VAL A 109 40.41 -14.69 -1.19
N LEU A 110 41.69 -14.74 -0.78
CA LEU A 110 42.15 -15.50 0.39
C LEU A 110 41.44 -15.04 1.66
N GLN A 111 41.26 -13.74 1.89
CA GLN A 111 40.53 -13.19 3.06
C GLN A 111 39.05 -13.60 3.11
N ILE A 112 38.40 -13.76 1.94
CA ILE A 112 37.00 -14.21 1.85
C ILE A 112 36.90 -15.71 2.13
N LEU A 113 37.80 -16.51 1.55
CA LEU A 113 37.83 -17.96 1.75
C LEU A 113 38.31 -18.35 3.16
N THR A 114 39.22 -17.58 3.77
CA THR A 114 39.62 -17.78 5.18
C THR A 114 38.54 -17.40 6.18
N ARG A 115 37.61 -16.51 5.84
CA ARG A 115 36.42 -16.22 6.68
C ARG A 115 35.41 -17.37 6.73
N ALA A 116 35.35 -18.21 5.70
CA ALA A 116 34.52 -19.43 5.67
C ALA A 116 35.14 -20.63 6.44
N LEU A 117 36.43 -20.56 6.79
CA LEU A 117 37.19 -21.64 7.43
C LEU A 117 37.21 -21.60 8.96
N SER A 118 36.32 -20.81 9.57
CA SER A 118 36.15 -20.74 11.03
C SER A 118 35.41 -21.94 11.62
N GLN A 119 34.84 -22.84 10.80
CA GLN A 119 34.10 -24.04 11.20
C GLN A 119 34.75 -25.32 10.65
N ASP A 120 34.56 -26.46 11.34
CA ASP A 120 34.98 -27.78 10.84
C ASP A 120 34.03 -28.26 9.74
N VAL A 121 34.43 -28.04 8.49
CA VAL A 121 33.63 -28.33 7.30
C VAL A 121 34.10 -29.58 6.54
N SER A 122 35.13 -30.28 7.02
CA SER A 122 35.78 -31.38 6.29
C SER A 122 34.80 -32.49 5.92
N ASP A 123 33.96 -32.91 6.87
CA ASP A 123 32.93 -33.94 6.66
C ASP A 123 31.86 -33.49 5.66
N GLN A 124 31.41 -32.24 5.76
CA GLN A 124 30.37 -31.68 4.89
C GLN A 124 30.87 -31.55 3.45
N VAL A 125 32.10 -31.07 3.29
CA VAL A 125 32.77 -30.96 2.00
C VAL A 125 33.02 -32.34 1.41
N GLN A 126 33.50 -33.31 2.18
CA GLN A 126 33.72 -34.67 1.70
C GLN A 126 32.44 -35.31 1.14
N HIS A 127 31.31 -35.12 1.83
CA HIS A 127 30.02 -35.76 1.49
C HIS A 127 29.09 -34.89 0.63
N ALA A 128 29.56 -33.73 0.15
CA ALA A 128 28.78 -32.86 -0.71
C ALA A 128 28.35 -33.59 -1.99
N LYS A 129 27.05 -33.54 -2.31
CA LYS A 129 26.46 -34.24 -3.45
C LYS A 129 26.39 -33.40 -4.72
N ASN A 130 26.43 -32.06 -4.58
CA ASN A 130 26.34 -31.14 -5.71
C ASN A 130 27.11 -29.83 -5.44
N ALA A 131 27.33 -29.06 -6.50
CA ALA A 131 28.06 -27.80 -6.47
C ALA A 131 27.39 -26.73 -5.61
N ALA A 132 26.05 -26.71 -5.55
CA ALA A 132 25.29 -25.76 -4.74
C ALA A 132 25.58 -25.93 -3.24
N GLN A 133 25.69 -27.17 -2.75
CA GLN A 133 26.06 -27.46 -1.37
C GLN A 133 27.48 -26.98 -1.03
N ILE A 134 28.44 -27.16 -1.94
CA ILE A 134 29.81 -26.62 -1.74
C ILE A 134 29.80 -25.09 -1.69
N ILE A 135 29.00 -24.46 -2.54
CA ILE A 135 28.87 -23.00 -2.57
C ILE A 135 28.18 -22.49 -1.31
N GLU A 136 27.13 -23.16 -0.84
CA GLU A 136 26.42 -22.83 0.40
C GLU A 136 27.35 -22.91 1.62
N ILE A 137 28.16 -23.97 1.72
CA ILE A 137 29.21 -24.12 2.74
C ILE A 137 30.22 -22.95 2.70
N LEU A 138 30.47 -22.38 1.51
CA LEU A 138 31.39 -21.25 1.30
C LEU A 138 30.73 -19.86 1.36
N GLN A 139 29.38 -19.77 1.34
CA GLN A 139 28.61 -18.52 1.20
C GLN A 139 27.67 -18.20 2.38
N ALA A 140 27.64 -19.01 3.44
CA ALA A 140 26.85 -18.72 4.63
C ALA A 140 27.03 -17.25 5.08
N GLN A 141 25.91 -16.52 5.26
CA GLN A 141 25.92 -15.13 5.72
C GLN A 141 26.65 -15.05 7.07
N PRO A 142 27.41 -13.97 7.34
CA PRO A 142 28.04 -13.83 8.63
C PRO A 142 26.96 -13.75 9.69
N GLU A 143 27.16 -14.48 10.77
CA GLU A 143 26.47 -14.24 12.02
C GLU A 143 26.63 -12.73 12.38
N THR A 144 25.59 -12.08 12.93
CA THR A 144 25.68 -10.64 13.32
C THR A 144 25.25 -10.43 14.77
N LEU A 145 25.85 -9.44 15.45
CA LEU A 145 25.45 -9.00 16.79
C LEU A 145 25.30 -7.48 16.83
N VAL A 146 24.08 -6.99 17.03
CA VAL A 146 23.77 -5.56 17.12
C VAL A 146 24.20 -5.01 18.47
N LEU A 147 25.14 -4.06 18.46
CA LEU A 147 25.64 -3.35 19.63
C LEU A 147 25.85 -1.87 19.25
N HIS A 148 24.90 -1.01 19.64
CA HIS A 148 24.86 0.42 19.29
C HIS A 148 24.66 1.26 20.56
N GLU A 149 25.08 2.52 20.55
CA GLU A 149 24.85 3.48 21.64
C GLU A 149 23.36 3.50 22.06
N ASN A 150 22.44 3.54 21.07
CA ASN A 150 21.09 2.91 21.00
C ASN A 150 20.63 2.08 22.22
N LEU A 151 21.40 1.06 22.54
CA LEU A 151 21.03 -0.03 23.44
C LEU A 151 21.66 0.11 24.83
N ILE A 152 22.21 1.28 25.13
CA ILE A 152 22.87 1.57 26.40
C ILE A 152 22.07 2.64 27.12
N GLU A 153 21.65 2.37 28.36
CA GLU A 153 20.98 3.33 29.22
C GLU A 153 21.70 3.40 30.56
N THR A 154 21.97 4.61 31.03
CA THR A 154 22.73 4.87 32.25
C THR A 154 21.89 5.72 33.20
N GLN A 155 22.24 5.67 34.49
CA GLN A 155 21.58 6.47 35.54
C GLN A 155 20.09 6.13 35.70
N ILE A 156 19.73 4.87 35.48
CA ILE A 156 18.35 4.44 35.70
C ILE A 156 18.06 4.35 37.20
N GLN A 157 16.85 4.75 37.56
CA GLN A 157 16.31 4.58 38.91
C GLN A 157 15.75 3.17 39.01
N VAL A 158 16.28 2.38 39.93
CA VAL A 158 15.91 0.99 40.15
C VAL A 158 15.56 0.78 41.61
N THR A 159 14.52 0.02 41.86
CA THR A 159 14.08 -0.40 43.19
C THR A 159 14.26 -1.91 43.38
N ASP A 160 14.17 -2.68 42.30
CA ASP A 160 14.42 -4.12 42.28
C ASP A 160 15.02 -4.59 40.93
N ILE A 161 15.07 -5.91 40.74
CA ILE A 161 15.61 -6.55 39.53
C ILE A 161 14.68 -6.37 38.33
N ASP A 162 13.37 -6.33 38.56
CA ASP A 162 12.39 -6.25 37.48
C ASP A 162 12.54 -4.92 36.75
N ASP A 163 12.92 -3.84 37.45
CA ASP A 163 13.26 -2.55 36.85
C ASP A 163 14.44 -2.65 35.85
N PHE A 164 15.49 -3.42 36.19
CA PHE A 164 16.62 -3.65 35.28
C PHE A 164 16.19 -4.44 34.03
N LEU A 165 15.42 -5.51 34.21
CA LEU A 165 14.94 -6.35 33.12
C LEU A 165 13.97 -5.59 32.21
N TRP A 166 13.11 -4.76 32.79
CA TRP A 166 12.17 -3.92 32.06
C TRP A 166 12.90 -2.88 31.20
N SER A 167 13.86 -2.15 31.76
CA SER A 167 14.65 -1.17 31.01
C SER A 167 15.46 -1.81 29.88
N ALA A 168 16.09 -2.96 30.13
CA ALA A 168 16.84 -3.68 29.10
C ALA A 168 15.92 -4.16 27.96
N ASN A 169 14.76 -4.73 28.30
CA ASN A 169 13.75 -5.11 27.32
C ASN A 169 13.18 -3.89 26.56
N LYS A 170 12.99 -2.76 27.23
CA LYS A 170 12.49 -1.52 26.61
C LYS A 170 13.43 -1.02 25.51
N LEU A 171 14.74 -1.01 25.76
CA LEU A 171 15.74 -0.60 24.77
C LEU A 171 15.71 -1.51 23.54
N LEU A 172 15.69 -2.83 23.74
CA LEU A 172 15.63 -3.81 22.65
C LEU A 172 14.33 -3.69 21.85
N LYS A 173 13.19 -3.48 22.52
CA LYS A 173 11.88 -3.35 21.90
C LYS A 173 11.71 -2.04 21.12
N GLN A 174 12.25 -0.93 21.63
CA GLN A 174 12.23 0.37 20.93
C GLN A 174 12.96 0.31 19.59
N GLN A 175 14.04 -0.48 19.51
CA GLN A 175 14.81 -0.70 18.28
C GLN A 175 14.25 -1.84 17.41
N LYS A 176 13.08 -2.41 17.76
CA LYS A 176 12.43 -3.54 17.07
C LYS A 176 13.33 -4.78 16.92
N LEU A 177 14.24 -5.02 17.86
CA LEU A 177 15.15 -6.17 17.86
C LEU A 177 14.52 -7.41 18.51
N VAL A 178 13.49 -7.20 19.33
CA VAL A 178 12.73 -8.24 20.03
C VAL A 178 11.23 -7.97 19.96
N GLU A 179 10.43 -9.03 20.02
CA GLU A 179 8.98 -9.00 19.86
C GLU A 179 8.22 -8.86 21.20
N ALA A 180 6.90 -8.65 21.10
CA ALA A 180 6.01 -8.68 22.25
C ALA A 180 6.01 -10.09 22.87
N GLY A 181 6.57 -10.22 24.08
CA GLY A 181 6.73 -11.49 24.78
C GLY A 181 8.16 -11.75 25.24
N PHE A 182 9.16 -11.05 24.70
CA PHE A 182 10.57 -11.23 25.08
C PHE A 182 10.82 -11.11 26.60
N ILE A 183 10.21 -10.12 27.26
CA ILE A 183 10.33 -9.92 28.71
C ILE A 183 9.91 -11.17 29.53
N SER A 184 8.99 -11.98 29.01
CA SER A 184 8.55 -13.22 29.69
C SER A 184 9.65 -14.29 29.76
N GLN A 185 10.68 -14.18 28.92
CA GLN A 185 11.82 -15.09 28.88
C GLN A 185 12.95 -14.66 29.81
N LEU A 186 12.90 -13.42 30.32
CA LEU A 186 13.90 -12.87 31.21
C LEU A 186 13.57 -13.25 32.66
N ASP A 187 13.76 -14.51 33.02
CA ASP A 187 13.58 -14.97 34.41
C ASP A 187 14.75 -14.49 35.29
N PRO A 188 14.52 -13.70 36.35
CA PRO A 188 15.54 -13.28 37.32
C PRO A 188 16.39 -14.44 37.88
N LYS A 189 15.86 -15.66 37.94
CA LYS A 189 16.61 -16.83 38.40
C LYS A 189 17.79 -17.16 37.50
N ASN A 190 17.67 -16.87 36.20
CA ASN A 190 18.67 -17.14 35.16
C ASN A 190 19.75 -16.06 35.06
N LEU A 191 19.68 -15.01 35.87
CA LEU A 191 20.76 -14.01 35.96
C LEU A 191 22.06 -14.64 36.43
N ILE A 192 23.12 -14.42 35.64
CA ILE A 192 24.48 -14.87 35.88
C ILE A 192 25.30 -13.65 36.30
N GLN A 193 25.97 -13.75 37.45
CA GLN A 193 26.92 -12.75 37.88
C GLN A 193 28.20 -12.90 37.06
N ILE A 194 28.59 -11.85 36.35
CA ILE A 194 29.86 -11.82 35.63
C ILE A 194 30.97 -11.58 36.66
N GLN A 195 30.91 -10.43 37.37
CA GLN A 195 31.83 -10.05 38.45
C GLN A 195 31.31 -8.82 39.20
N ASP A 196 31.59 -8.70 40.50
CA ASP A 196 31.18 -7.58 41.37
C ASP A 196 29.69 -7.18 41.20
N THR A 197 29.42 -5.99 40.65
CA THR A 197 28.08 -5.44 40.43
C THR A 197 27.54 -5.64 39.01
N LEU A 198 28.26 -6.37 38.15
CA LEU A 198 27.90 -6.63 36.75
C LEU A 198 27.24 -8.00 36.58
N TRP A 199 26.02 -7.98 36.04
CA TRP A 199 25.23 -9.18 35.80
C TRP A 199 24.80 -9.29 34.34
N SER A 200 24.55 -10.51 33.88
CA SER A 200 24.04 -10.78 32.54
C SER A 200 22.86 -11.73 32.53
N ILE A 201 21.98 -11.56 31.56
CA ILE A 201 20.90 -12.47 31.22
C ILE A 201 20.84 -12.66 29.70
N SER A 202 20.41 -13.83 29.25
CA SER A 202 20.24 -14.11 27.82
C SER A 202 18.96 -14.87 27.55
N ALA A 203 18.29 -14.56 26.44
CA ALA A 203 17.09 -15.26 25.98
C ALA A 203 17.09 -15.44 24.46
N LYS A 204 16.41 -16.50 23.98
CA LYS A 204 16.39 -16.90 22.56
C LYS A 204 15.05 -16.71 21.86
N ASN A 205 13.94 -16.83 22.59
CA ASN A 205 12.60 -16.73 22.02
C ASN A 205 12.17 -15.27 21.90
N TYR A 206 11.34 -14.95 20.90
CA TYR A 206 10.87 -13.58 20.60
C TYR A 206 12.00 -12.61 20.21
N VAL A 207 13.08 -13.11 19.63
CA VAL A 207 14.22 -12.31 19.17
C VAL A 207 14.17 -12.25 17.65
N SER A 208 14.06 -11.05 17.08
CA SER A 208 14.06 -10.86 15.63
C SER A 208 15.48 -10.73 15.07
N GLN A 209 16.40 -10.19 15.87
CA GLN A 209 17.82 -10.10 15.52
C GLN A 209 18.70 -10.14 16.79
N SER A 210 19.86 -10.79 16.69
CA SER A 210 20.82 -10.88 17.80
C SER A 210 21.32 -9.51 18.22
N ALA A 211 21.18 -9.17 19.50
CA ALA A 211 21.49 -7.83 20.02
C ALA A 211 21.89 -7.85 21.50
N VAL A 212 22.63 -6.82 21.93
CA VAL A 212 22.99 -6.62 23.35
C VAL A 212 22.53 -5.25 23.82
N SER A 213 21.81 -5.24 24.94
CA SER A 213 21.50 -4.01 25.69
C SER A 213 22.24 -3.98 27.02
N ILE A 214 22.64 -2.77 27.43
CA ILE A 214 23.41 -2.51 28.65
C ILE A 214 22.67 -1.45 29.46
N VAL A 215 22.35 -1.78 30.70
CA VAL A 215 21.59 -0.90 31.59
C VAL A 215 22.36 -0.71 32.88
N LYS A 216 22.62 0.54 33.26
CA LYS A 216 23.36 0.89 34.48
C LYS A 216 22.54 1.81 35.39
N ALA A 217 22.44 1.42 36.67
CA ALA A 217 21.77 2.18 37.71
C ALA A 217 22.66 3.22 38.40
N ASP A 218 22.01 4.23 38.99
CA ASP A 218 22.69 5.23 39.84
C ASP A 218 23.16 4.66 41.17
N GLN A 219 22.47 3.64 41.68
CA GLN A 219 22.78 3.01 42.96
C GLN A 219 22.86 1.49 42.80
N THR A 220 23.61 0.86 43.70
CA THR A 220 23.75 -0.59 43.75
C THR A 220 22.63 -1.21 44.57
N ILE A 221 22.03 -2.30 44.08
CA ILE A 221 20.98 -3.05 44.76
C ILE A 221 21.53 -4.41 45.23
N ASP A 222 21.12 -4.86 46.41
CA ASP A 222 21.43 -6.21 46.88
C ASP A 222 20.62 -7.27 46.10
N PHE A 223 21.29 -8.25 45.51
CA PHE A 223 20.65 -9.35 44.79
C PHE A 223 21.37 -10.68 44.99
N LYS A 224 20.61 -11.72 45.40
CA LYS A 224 21.15 -13.02 45.82
C LYS A 224 22.23 -12.84 46.91
N ASN A 225 23.44 -13.37 46.70
CA ASN A 225 24.58 -13.25 47.63
C ASN A 225 25.56 -12.13 47.22
N GLY A 226 25.14 -11.20 46.37
CA GLY A 226 25.96 -10.13 45.83
C GLY A 226 25.16 -8.84 45.61
N GLN A 227 25.69 -7.98 44.76
CA GLN A 227 25.14 -6.66 44.45
C GLN A 227 25.02 -6.50 42.93
N ILE A 228 24.08 -5.69 42.45
CA ILE A 228 23.88 -5.37 41.04
C ILE A 228 23.83 -3.85 40.83
N GLN A 229 24.53 -3.37 39.83
CA GLN A 229 24.51 -1.98 39.36
C GLN A 229 24.38 -1.92 37.84
N THR A 230 24.94 -2.90 37.13
CA THR A 230 24.89 -2.96 35.67
C THR A 230 24.34 -4.31 35.22
N LEU A 231 23.34 -4.29 34.35
CA LEU A 231 22.77 -5.46 33.69
C LEU A 231 23.11 -5.45 32.20
N ILE A 232 23.52 -6.61 31.68
CA ILE A 232 23.69 -6.86 30.25
C ILE A 232 22.66 -7.89 29.81
N CYS A 233 21.77 -7.50 28.89
CA CYS A 233 20.76 -8.39 28.34
C CYS A 233 21.10 -8.75 26.89
N ILE A 234 21.29 -10.05 26.65
CA ILE A 234 21.69 -10.61 25.35
C ILE A 234 20.47 -11.28 24.70
N ALA A 235 19.95 -10.69 23.64
CA ALA A 235 18.92 -11.30 22.79
C ALA A 235 19.61 -12.16 21.73
N GLN A 236 19.32 -13.46 21.71
CA GLN A 236 20.02 -14.45 20.88
C GLN A 236 19.11 -14.98 19.77
N HIS A 237 19.36 -14.58 18.53
CA HIS A 237 18.72 -15.18 17.34
C HIS A 237 19.52 -16.40 16.85
N GLU A 238 18.95 -17.20 15.95
CA GLU A 238 19.62 -18.39 15.38
C GLU A 238 20.92 -18.06 14.63
N GLN A 239 21.07 -16.81 14.16
CA GLN A 239 22.23 -16.30 13.40
C GLN A 239 23.15 -15.39 14.26
N LEU A 240 23.34 -15.72 15.54
CA LEU A 240 24.14 -14.97 16.51
C LEU A 240 25.65 -15.03 16.23
N ASP A 241 26.33 -13.88 16.15
CA ASP A 241 27.81 -13.83 16.02
C ASP A 241 28.47 -14.23 17.33
N TYR A 242 28.82 -15.52 17.44
CA TYR A 242 29.46 -16.04 18.65
C TYR A 242 30.85 -15.46 18.85
N GLN A 243 31.56 -15.08 17.78
CA GLN A 243 32.90 -14.51 17.90
C GLN A 243 32.85 -13.07 18.42
N GLN A 244 31.92 -12.25 17.91
CA GLN A 244 31.70 -10.88 18.39
C GLN A 244 31.14 -10.89 19.82
N LEU A 245 30.21 -11.80 20.13
CA LEU A 245 29.71 -11.97 21.49
C LEU A 245 30.82 -12.40 22.46
N GLN A 246 31.66 -13.36 22.06
CA GLN A 246 32.78 -13.81 22.88
C GLN A 246 33.80 -12.69 23.12
N ARG A 247 34.12 -11.87 22.11
CA ARG A 247 34.98 -10.68 22.31
C ARG A 247 34.38 -9.68 23.28
N LEU A 248 33.07 -9.43 23.18
CA LEU A 248 32.38 -8.55 24.12
C LEU A 248 32.44 -9.13 25.55
N LEU A 249 32.14 -10.41 25.73
CA LEU A 249 32.23 -11.08 27.02
C LEU A 249 33.67 -11.03 27.57
N ASP A 250 34.68 -11.35 26.75
CA ASP A 250 36.09 -11.27 27.13
C ASP A 250 36.50 -9.86 27.56
N LEU A 251 36.00 -8.81 26.89
CA LEU A 251 36.20 -7.41 27.32
C LEU A 251 35.55 -7.14 28.68
N LEU A 252 34.33 -7.64 28.89
CA LEU A 252 33.58 -7.45 30.14
C LEU A 252 34.17 -8.24 31.32
N PHE A 253 34.95 -9.29 31.08
CA PHE A 253 35.70 -10.02 32.11
C PHE A 253 37.05 -9.36 32.47
N GLN A 254 37.48 -8.29 31.78
CA GLN A 254 38.73 -7.59 32.12
C GLN A 254 38.53 -6.63 33.31
N PRO A 255 39.32 -6.76 34.40
CA PRO A 255 39.16 -5.92 35.60
C PRO A 255 39.25 -4.42 35.35
N GLN A 256 40.05 -3.99 34.37
CA GLN A 256 40.21 -2.57 34.01
C GLN A 256 38.95 -2.00 33.34
N ILE A 257 38.35 -2.77 32.42
CA ILE A 257 37.12 -2.38 31.71
C ILE A 257 35.94 -2.40 32.70
N GLN A 258 35.90 -3.33 33.65
CA GLN A 258 34.89 -3.38 34.71
C GLN A 258 34.96 -2.16 35.63
N GLN A 259 36.16 -1.74 36.02
CA GLN A 259 36.34 -0.53 36.83
C GLN A 259 35.92 0.72 36.06
N GLN A 260 36.30 0.83 34.79
CA GLN A 260 35.86 1.92 33.91
C GLN A 260 34.35 1.92 33.70
N LEU A 261 33.73 0.75 33.47
CA LEU A 261 32.28 0.60 33.40
C LEU A 261 31.58 1.00 34.70
N SER A 262 32.23 0.82 35.85
CA SER A 262 31.70 1.22 37.16
C SER A 262 31.83 2.73 37.41
N ASP A 263 32.88 3.37 36.92
CA ASP A 263 33.15 4.80 37.11
C ASP A 263 32.49 5.70 36.04
N GLN A 264 32.21 5.17 34.84
CA GLN A 264 31.62 5.95 33.74
C GLN A 264 30.10 6.04 33.86
N HIS A 265 29.57 7.24 33.70
CA HIS A 265 28.13 7.50 33.70
C HIS A 265 27.61 8.02 32.35
N ASN A 266 28.51 8.25 31.40
CA ASN A 266 28.17 8.69 30.05
C ASN A 266 27.98 7.48 29.13
N ARG A 267 26.79 7.40 28.52
CA ARG A 267 26.39 6.40 27.53
C ARG A 267 27.38 6.25 26.36
N GLN A 268 27.88 7.36 25.81
CA GLN A 268 28.80 7.36 24.67
C GLN A 268 30.18 6.80 25.04
N ASP A 269 30.63 7.05 26.28
CA ASP A 269 31.90 6.52 26.78
C ASP A 269 31.79 5.03 27.08
N ILE A 270 30.64 4.59 27.60
CA ILE A 270 30.33 3.15 27.75
C ILE A 270 30.25 2.49 26.37
N ALA A 271 29.62 3.11 25.37
CA ALA A 271 29.56 2.63 23.99
C ALA A 271 30.97 2.41 23.42
N LYS A 272 31.88 3.38 23.59
CA LYS A 272 33.29 3.25 23.18
C LYS A 272 34.02 2.13 23.93
N LEU A 273 33.78 1.99 25.24
CA LEU A 273 34.40 0.96 26.09
C LEU A 273 34.04 -0.46 25.65
N VAL A 274 32.80 -0.68 25.23
CA VAL A 274 32.31 -2.01 24.80
C VAL A 274 32.43 -2.23 23.28
N GLY A 275 32.97 -1.25 22.54
CA GLY A 275 33.13 -1.33 21.09
C GLY A 275 31.81 -1.23 20.30
N ALA A 276 30.82 -0.52 20.83
CA ALA A 276 29.54 -0.24 20.17
C ALA A 276 29.68 0.86 19.10
N GLU A 277 28.79 0.85 18.11
CA GLU A 277 28.64 1.95 17.16
C GLU A 277 28.14 3.23 17.87
N THR A 278 28.82 4.36 17.66
CA THR A 278 28.56 5.66 18.33
C THR A 278 27.96 6.70 17.38
N ILE A 279 27.11 7.57 17.91
CA ILE A 279 26.53 8.69 17.14
C ILE A 279 27.59 9.82 17.00
N PRO A 280 27.83 10.38 15.80
CA PRO A 280 28.71 11.54 15.62
C PRO A 280 28.16 12.80 16.32
N ASP A 281 29.01 13.52 17.05
CA ASP A 281 28.66 14.78 17.73
C ASP A 281 28.58 15.95 16.73
N TRP A 282 27.51 15.97 15.94
CA TRP A 282 27.26 16.97 14.89
C TRP A 282 26.18 17.97 15.33
N PRO A 283 26.27 19.26 14.93
CA PRO A 283 25.21 20.24 15.15
C PRO A 283 23.83 19.69 14.74
N SER A 284 22.84 19.79 15.64
CA SER A 284 21.54 19.19 15.45
C SER A 284 20.36 20.16 15.63
N GLN A 285 19.28 19.93 14.91
CA GLN A 285 18.00 20.60 15.11
C GLN A 285 16.84 19.61 14.98
N ARG A 286 15.78 19.84 15.75
CA ARG A 286 14.61 18.95 15.83
C ARG A 286 13.35 19.68 15.37
N ILE A 287 12.47 18.95 14.69
CA ILE A 287 11.16 19.45 14.29
C ILE A 287 10.15 18.31 14.24
N VAL A 288 8.92 18.59 14.65
CA VAL A 288 7.83 17.62 14.50
C VAL A 288 7.25 17.75 13.10
N LEU A 289 7.09 16.61 12.42
CA LEU A 289 6.53 16.58 11.09
C LEU A 289 5.01 16.82 11.14
N ALA A 290 4.57 17.90 10.52
CA ALA A 290 3.18 18.34 10.53
C ALA A 290 2.42 18.00 9.22
N ASN A 291 3.03 17.29 8.28
CA ASN A 291 2.37 16.81 7.06
C ASN A 291 1.40 15.67 7.39
N ALA A 292 0.12 15.83 7.03
CA ALA A 292 -0.98 14.91 7.36
C ALA A 292 -0.71 13.45 6.96
N HIS A 293 -0.04 13.25 5.81
CA HIS A 293 0.29 11.93 5.26
C HIS A 293 1.76 11.52 5.54
N GLY A 294 2.44 12.21 6.46
CA GLY A 294 3.85 11.97 6.76
C GLY A 294 4.81 12.39 5.64
N LEU A 295 6.05 11.88 5.68
CA LEU A 295 7.11 12.24 4.74
C LEU A 295 7.07 11.36 3.48
N HIS A 296 6.01 11.51 2.69
CA HIS A 296 5.84 10.77 1.45
C HIS A 296 6.53 11.44 0.25
N ALA A 297 6.41 10.86 -0.96
CA ALA A 297 7.17 11.25 -2.15
C ALA A 297 7.30 12.76 -2.35
N ARG A 298 6.19 13.51 -2.33
CA ARG A 298 6.18 14.97 -2.50
C ARG A 298 6.96 15.78 -1.44
N PRO A 299 6.63 15.76 -0.13
CA PRO A 299 7.39 16.48 0.88
C PRO A 299 8.83 15.94 0.99
N ALA A 300 9.04 14.64 0.82
CA ALA A 300 10.39 14.07 0.78
C ALA A 300 11.21 14.60 -0.41
N THR A 301 10.64 14.72 -1.60
CA THR A 301 11.28 15.32 -2.78
C THR A 301 11.65 16.77 -2.51
N GLN A 302 10.76 17.55 -1.91
CA GLN A 302 11.06 18.95 -1.61
C GLN A 302 12.14 19.08 -0.52
N LEU A 303 12.14 18.19 0.47
CA LEU A 303 13.20 18.10 1.47
C LEU A 303 14.55 17.77 0.81
N VAL A 304 14.59 16.77 -0.07
CA VAL A 304 15.78 16.39 -0.85
C VAL A 304 16.27 17.55 -1.71
N ASN A 305 15.37 18.26 -2.39
CA ASN A 305 15.73 19.39 -3.25
C ASN A 305 16.34 20.53 -2.46
N ILE A 306 15.90 20.77 -1.22
CA ILE A 306 16.51 21.76 -0.33
C ILE A 306 17.86 21.26 0.19
N THR A 307 17.95 20.01 0.67
CA THR A 307 19.18 19.46 1.26
C THR A 307 20.31 19.30 0.23
N LYS A 308 19.99 18.99 -1.04
CA LYS A 308 20.95 18.92 -2.16
C LYS A 308 21.62 20.25 -2.48
N THR A 309 21.05 21.39 -2.07
CA THR A 309 21.68 22.71 -2.32
C THR A 309 22.94 22.96 -1.49
N TYR A 310 23.17 22.17 -0.44
CA TYR A 310 24.32 22.28 0.45
C TYR A 310 25.38 21.23 0.13
N GLN A 311 26.66 21.60 0.24
CA GLN A 311 27.77 20.68 -0.02
C GLN A 311 27.99 19.68 1.12
N GLY A 312 27.91 20.12 2.38
CA GLY A 312 28.08 19.25 3.56
C GLY A 312 27.00 18.17 3.72
N GLU A 313 27.31 17.08 4.42
CA GLU A 313 26.33 16.00 4.66
C GLU A 313 25.24 16.43 5.66
N ILE A 314 24.00 16.07 5.36
CA ILE A 314 22.85 16.30 6.25
C ILE A 314 22.16 14.96 6.46
N ARG A 315 22.05 14.54 7.72
CA ARG A 315 21.34 13.30 8.09
C ARG A 315 20.11 13.61 8.90
N VAL A 316 19.12 12.74 8.83
CA VAL A 316 17.86 12.84 9.58
C VAL A 316 17.54 11.51 10.25
N ALA A 317 16.95 11.57 11.43
CA ALA A 317 16.40 10.43 12.16
C ALA A 317 14.97 10.75 12.61
N VAL A 318 14.13 9.73 12.77
CA VAL A 318 12.77 9.85 13.32
C VAL A 318 12.74 9.30 14.74
N ASP A 319 12.17 10.06 15.68
CA ASP A 319 11.95 9.68 17.09
C ASP A 319 13.18 9.03 17.75
N ASP A 320 14.36 9.64 17.55
CA ASP A 320 15.68 9.17 18.04
C ASP A 320 16.16 7.80 17.46
N GLY A 321 15.64 7.41 16.29
CA GLY A 321 16.06 6.23 15.53
C GLY A 321 17.40 6.38 14.79
N GLN A 322 17.65 5.51 13.80
CA GLN A 322 18.89 5.55 13.00
C GLN A 322 18.95 6.78 12.08
N PHE A 323 20.11 7.44 12.04
CA PHE A 323 20.36 8.56 11.13
C PHE A 323 20.61 8.09 9.70
N ILE A 324 19.81 8.60 8.76
CA ILE A 324 19.92 8.37 7.31
C ILE A 324 20.24 9.67 6.58
N SER A 325 20.78 9.61 5.36
CA SER A 325 21.05 10.82 4.57
C SER A 325 19.75 11.51 4.15
N ALA A 326 19.60 12.80 4.45
CA ALA A 326 18.45 13.61 4.07
C ALA A 326 18.50 14.05 2.59
N LYS A 327 19.56 13.67 1.86
CA LYS A 327 19.73 13.89 0.41
C LYS A 327 19.22 12.72 -0.44
N SER A 328 18.78 11.63 0.19
CA SER A 328 18.29 10.40 -0.45
C SER A 328 16.78 10.31 -0.33
N LEU A 329 16.07 10.29 -1.47
CA LEU A 329 14.61 10.19 -1.47
C LEU A 329 14.14 8.81 -1.00
N THR A 330 14.76 7.75 -1.50
CA THR A 330 14.38 6.36 -1.20
C THR A 330 14.58 6.02 0.26
N LYS A 331 15.66 6.49 0.90
CA LYS A 331 15.86 6.31 2.35
C LYS A 331 14.84 7.09 3.16
N LEU A 332 14.51 8.32 2.75
CA LEU A 332 13.48 9.12 3.41
C LEU A 332 12.09 8.46 3.32
N LEU A 333 11.76 7.84 2.17
CA LEU A 333 10.51 7.10 2.01
C LEU A 333 10.49 5.81 2.82
N ALA A 334 11.58 5.05 2.81
CA ALA A 334 11.73 3.82 3.59
C ALA A 334 11.69 4.06 5.11
N MET A 335 12.04 5.27 5.56
CA MET A 335 11.93 5.68 6.96
C MET A 335 10.47 5.72 7.43
N GLY A 336 9.51 5.86 6.51
CA GLY A 336 8.07 5.78 6.82
C GLY A 336 7.60 6.79 7.87
N CYS A 337 8.21 7.99 7.89
CA CYS A 337 7.92 9.01 8.89
C CYS A 337 6.46 9.48 8.80
N LYS A 338 5.75 9.40 9.92
CA LYS A 338 4.33 9.73 10.03
C LYS A 338 4.12 11.14 10.58
N TYR A 339 2.91 11.63 10.38
CA TYR A 339 2.41 12.81 11.06
C TYR A 339 2.64 12.74 12.58
N GLY A 340 3.14 13.83 13.17
CA GLY A 340 3.37 13.95 14.61
C GLY A 340 4.66 13.31 15.13
N GLN A 341 5.48 12.71 14.26
CA GLN A 341 6.80 12.19 14.65
C GLN A 341 7.88 13.27 14.57
N THR A 342 8.90 13.16 15.43
CA THR A 342 9.98 14.14 15.53
C THR A 342 11.14 13.77 14.60
N LEU A 343 11.44 14.64 13.65
CA LEU A 343 12.63 14.58 12.83
C LEU A 343 13.79 15.29 13.53
N THR A 344 14.90 14.58 13.74
CA THR A 344 16.17 15.13 14.21
C THR A 344 17.13 15.21 13.04
N PHE A 345 17.50 16.41 12.63
CA PHE A 345 18.52 16.63 11.60
C PHE A 345 19.88 16.89 12.25
N ILE A 346 20.94 16.31 11.69
CA ILE A 346 22.34 16.63 12.01
C ILE A 346 23.07 17.07 10.74
N ALA A 347 23.95 18.05 10.86
CA ALA A 347 24.77 18.54 9.75
C ALA A 347 26.26 18.40 10.04
N GLU A 348 27.03 18.06 9.03
CA GLU A 348 28.48 17.93 9.12
C GLU A 348 29.15 19.25 9.58
N PRO A 349 29.97 19.24 10.65
CA PRO A 349 30.66 20.44 11.14
C PRO A 349 31.55 21.08 10.08
N ASP A 350 31.75 22.40 10.18
CA ASP A 350 32.62 23.18 9.28
C ASP A 350 32.21 23.18 7.79
N THR A 351 30.94 22.89 7.50
CA THR A 351 30.35 22.96 6.15
C THR A 351 29.16 23.94 6.07
N ASP A 352 28.74 24.28 4.85
CA ASP A 352 27.54 25.09 4.58
C ASP A 352 26.23 24.42 5.02
N ALA A 353 26.25 23.11 5.29
CA ALA A 353 25.12 22.35 5.79
C ALA A 353 24.68 22.79 7.21
N VAL A 354 25.60 23.30 8.04
CA VAL A 354 25.28 23.80 9.40
C VAL A 354 24.37 25.01 9.33
N GLU A 355 24.62 25.94 8.40
CA GLU A 355 23.74 27.09 8.15
C GLU A 355 22.41 26.67 7.50
N GLY A 356 22.43 25.56 6.74
CA GLY A 356 21.27 24.98 6.07
C GLY A 356 20.22 24.37 7.00
N LEU A 357 20.60 23.93 8.21
CA LEU A 357 19.69 23.32 9.18
C LEU A 357 18.46 24.21 9.46
N SER A 358 18.67 25.51 9.71
CA SER A 358 17.57 26.43 10.03
C SER A 358 16.58 26.60 8.88
N LYS A 359 17.07 26.60 7.63
CA LYS A 359 16.23 26.66 6.42
C LYS A 359 15.47 25.36 6.17
N ILE A 360 16.10 24.22 6.46
CA ILE A 360 15.46 22.91 6.37
C ILE A 360 14.33 22.82 7.39
N ILE A 361 14.58 23.16 8.65
CA ILE A 361 13.55 23.20 9.69
C ILE A 361 12.39 24.12 9.29
N GLN A 362 12.69 25.32 8.78
CA GLN A 362 11.65 26.24 8.30
C GLN A 362 10.83 25.64 7.14
N ALA A 363 11.47 24.93 6.22
CA ALA A 363 10.78 24.28 5.10
C ALA A 363 9.91 23.10 5.56
N VAL A 364 10.37 22.31 6.55
CA VAL A 364 9.55 21.28 7.22
C VAL A 364 8.37 21.92 7.93
N GLN A 365 8.57 23.05 8.61
CA GLN A 365 7.51 23.84 9.27
C GLN A 365 6.46 24.38 8.30
N GLN A 366 6.87 24.68 7.07
CA GLN A 366 6.00 25.16 5.99
C GLN A 366 5.41 24.01 5.16
N GLY A 367 5.61 22.76 5.60
CA GLY A 367 5.00 21.57 5.01
C GLY A 367 5.65 21.04 3.76
N LEU A 368 6.85 21.51 3.39
CA LEU A 368 7.59 20.98 2.24
C LEU A 368 6.72 20.92 0.97
N GLY A 369 5.95 21.99 0.71
CA GLY A 369 5.08 22.13 -0.47
C GLY A 369 3.66 21.62 -0.28
N GLU A 370 3.28 21.28 0.95
CA GLU A 370 1.93 20.89 1.35
C GLU A 370 1.47 21.75 2.52
N GLU A 371 0.16 21.77 2.76
CA GLU A 371 -0.39 22.43 3.95
C GLU A 371 -0.20 21.53 5.16
N VAL A 372 0.33 22.10 6.25
CA VAL A 372 0.65 21.43 7.51
C VAL A 372 -0.51 21.49 8.50
N GLU A 373 -0.73 20.39 9.22
CA GLU A 373 -1.76 20.22 10.27
C GLU A 373 -1.14 20.31 11.69
N ALA A 374 -1.94 20.62 12.70
CA ALA A 374 -1.46 20.80 14.09
C ALA A 374 -1.50 19.48 14.91
N ILE A 375 -0.35 19.09 15.44
CA ILE A 375 -0.07 17.73 15.95
C ILE A 375 -0.76 17.40 17.29
N GLU A 376 -1.50 16.28 17.35
CA GLU A 376 -1.94 15.57 18.56
C GLU A 376 -1.72 14.04 18.41
N HIS A 377 -1.31 13.36 19.49
CA HIS A 377 -0.80 11.97 19.50
C HIS A 377 -1.88 10.91 19.77
N LYS A 378 -1.91 9.82 18.97
CA LYS A 378 -2.47 8.49 19.33
C LYS A 378 -1.68 7.34 18.67
N ILE A 379 -1.59 6.20 19.36
CA ILE A 379 -0.89 4.96 18.97
C ILE A 379 -1.93 3.84 18.85
N ASP A 380 -1.85 3.00 17.82
CA ASP A 380 -2.53 1.70 17.81
C ASP A 380 -1.70 0.62 17.08
N SER A 381 -1.93 -0.65 17.45
CA SER A 381 -1.20 -1.82 16.97
C SER A 381 -2.11 -3.05 16.87
N GLN A 382 -2.13 -3.75 15.73
CA GLN A 382 -2.62 -5.13 15.62
C GLN A 382 -1.76 -5.97 14.66
N GLN A 383 -1.58 -7.25 15.00
CA GLN A 383 -0.94 -8.31 14.20
C GLN A 383 -2.03 -9.31 13.75
N THR A 384 -1.88 -9.86 12.54
CA THR A 384 -2.68 -10.99 12.03
C THR A 384 -1.78 -12.09 11.48
N ASN A 385 -2.07 -13.34 11.86
CA ASN A 385 -1.52 -14.56 11.25
C ASN A 385 -2.46 -15.03 10.14
N THR A 386 -1.91 -15.39 8.98
CA THR A 386 -2.66 -15.94 7.83
C THR A 386 -2.43 -17.44 7.71
N LEU A 387 -3.49 -18.19 7.41
CA LEU A 387 -3.46 -19.57 6.92
C LEU A 387 -3.84 -19.55 5.43
N GLU A 388 -3.04 -20.19 4.59
CA GLU A 388 -3.27 -20.29 3.14
C GLU A 388 -4.13 -21.53 2.79
N PHE A 389 -5.07 -21.36 1.88
CA PHE A 389 -5.81 -22.44 1.23
C PHE A 389 -5.72 -22.26 -0.30
N GLU A 390 -5.55 -23.37 -1.03
CA GLU A 390 -5.55 -23.40 -2.50
C GLU A 390 -6.99 -23.37 -3.03
N GLU A 391 -7.29 -22.44 -3.95
CA GLU A 391 -8.57 -22.37 -4.67
C GLU A 391 -8.47 -23.06 -6.05
N GLU A 392 -9.47 -23.89 -6.37
CA GLU A 392 -9.67 -24.46 -7.70
C GLU A 392 -10.24 -23.41 -8.67
N ILE A 393 -9.47 -23.08 -9.71
CA ILE A 393 -9.86 -22.12 -10.75
C ILE A 393 -10.80 -22.80 -11.75
N THR A 394 -12.07 -22.40 -11.75
CA THR A 394 -12.92 -22.48 -12.95
C THR A 394 -12.85 -21.14 -13.66
N THR A 395 -12.69 -21.14 -14.99
CA THR A 395 -12.65 -19.90 -15.81
C THR A 395 -13.98 -19.17 -15.68
N PRO A 396 -14.06 -18.02 -14.98
CA PRO A 396 -15.31 -17.28 -14.90
C PRO A 396 -15.53 -16.55 -16.22
N THR A 397 -16.79 -16.53 -16.68
CA THR A 397 -17.24 -15.70 -17.81
C THR A 397 -17.91 -14.41 -17.33
N THR A 398 -17.69 -14.06 -16.06
CA THR A 398 -18.30 -12.92 -15.36
C THR A 398 -17.30 -12.27 -14.43
N GLY A 399 -17.29 -10.94 -14.37
CA GLY A 399 -16.62 -10.13 -13.35
C GLY A 399 -17.58 -9.12 -12.72
N ILE A 400 -17.05 -8.18 -11.96
CA ILE A 400 -17.82 -7.12 -11.29
C ILE A 400 -18.07 -5.99 -12.30
N PRO A 401 -19.34 -5.59 -12.55
CA PRO A 401 -19.65 -4.47 -13.41
C PRO A 401 -19.10 -3.17 -12.79
N ALA A 402 -18.25 -2.46 -13.54
CA ALA A 402 -17.63 -1.23 -13.09
C ALA A 402 -18.19 -0.01 -13.83
N SER A 403 -18.34 -0.08 -15.16
CA SER A 403 -18.86 1.02 -15.97
C SER A 403 -19.75 0.48 -17.05
N THR A 404 -20.95 1.06 -17.18
CA THR A 404 -22.06 0.58 -18.03
C THR A 404 -21.74 0.63 -19.52
N GLY A 405 -22.40 -0.24 -20.30
CA GLY A 405 -22.38 -0.24 -21.76
C GLY A 405 -21.76 -1.48 -22.40
N LEU A 406 -21.96 -1.60 -23.71
CA LEU A 406 -21.46 -2.70 -24.54
C LEU A 406 -20.26 -2.25 -25.37
N ALA A 407 -19.18 -3.04 -25.31
CA ALA A 407 -18.00 -2.83 -26.12
C ALA A 407 -17.46 -4.14 -26.68
N PHE A 408 -16.96 -4.11 -27.91
CA PHE A 408 -16.25 -5.23 -28.50
C PHE A 408 -15.02 -4.73 -29.25
N GLY A 409 -14.04 -5.61 -29.39
CA GLY A 409 -12.83 -5.33 -30.15
C GLY A 409 -11.77 -6.39 -29.94
N PRO A 410 -10.64 -6.31 -30.67
CA PRO A 410 -9.49 -7.15 -30.40
C PRO A 410 -9.00 -6.95 -28.96
N ALA A 411 -8.64 -8.04 -28.29
CA ALA A 411 -7.97 -8.05 -27.00
C ALA A 411 -6.59 -7.41 -27.12
N HIS A 412 -6.35 -6.33 -26.37
CA HIS A 412 -5.02 -5.80 -26.11
C HIS A 412 -4.65 -6.14 -24.67
N VAL A 413 -3.94 -7.27 -24.52
CA VAL A 413 -3.57 -7.80 -23.21
C VAL A 413 -2.22 -7.24 -22.77
N ILE A 414 -2.22 -6.48 -21.68
CA ILE A 414 -1.02 -6.04 -20.98
C ILE A 414 -0.76 -7.01 -19.84
N LYS A 415 0.20 -7.91 -20.05
CA LYS A 415 0.66 -8.83 -19.01
C LYS A 415 1.68 -8.16 -18.09
N PRO A 416 1.70 -8.49 -16.80
CA PRO A 416 2.87 -8.23 -15.95
C PRO A 416 4.12 -8.76 -16.65
N LYS A 417 5.12 -7.90 -16.84
CA LYS A 417 6.31 -8.25 -17.60
C LYS A 417 7.26 -9.06 -16.72
N HIS A 418 7.59 -10.27 -17.16
CA HIS A 418 8.72 -11.01 -16.61
C HIS A 418 9.96 -10.68 -17.44
N PHE A 419 10.82 -9.81 -16.90
CA PHE A 419 12.06 -9.45 -17.56
C PHE A 419 13.08 -10.56 -17.41
N GLN A 420 13.58 -11.08 -18.53
CA GLN A 420 14.73 -11.97 -18.57
C GLN A 420 15.97 -11.15 -18.89
N TYR A 421 16.98 -11.25 -18.04
CA TYR A 421 18.26 -10.59 -18.22
C TYR A 421 19.37 -11.42 -17.59
N GLU A 422 20.58 -11.31 -18.15
CA GLU A 422 21.76 -11.94 -17.55
C GLU A 422 22.04 -11.29 -16.19
N ARG A 423 22.33 -12.10 -15.17
CA ARG A 423 22.58 -11.57 -13.82
C ARG A 423 23.86 -10.74 -13.77
N PHE A 424 24.87 -11.13 -14.53
CA PHE A 424 26.19 -10.49 -14.54
C PHE A 424 26.44 -9.78 -15.86
N GLY A 425 27.11 -8.63 -15.79
CA GLY A 425 27.53 -7.85 -16.95
C GLY A 425 29.01 -8.06 -17.26
N ASN A 426 29.36 -8.15 -18.54
CA ASN A 426 30.74 -8.39 -18.97
C ASN A 426 31.66 -7.16 -18.84
N ASN A 427 31.10 -5.94 -18.75
CA ASN A 427 31.87 -4.70 -18.67
C ASN A 427 31.10 -3.63 -17.88
N VAL A 428 31.60 -3.28 -16.69
CA VAL A 428 30.99 -2.28 -15.79
C VAL A 428 30.78 -0.93 -16.48
N LYS A 429 31.70 -0.48 -17.35
CA LYS A 429 31.56 0.79 -18.06
C LYS A 429 30.43 0.72 -19.09
N ALA A 430 30.33 -0.38 -19.81
CA ALA A 430 29.26 -0.59 -20.78
C ALA A 430 27.88 -0.73 -20.11
N GLU A 431 27.81 -1.42 -18.96
CA GLU A 431 26.55 -1.53 -18.19
C GLU A 431 26.12 -0.19 -17.58
N LYS A 432 27.06 0.63 -17.10
CA LYS A 432 26.76 2.01 -16.68
C LYS A 432 26.21 2.84 -17.84
N GLU A 433 26.83 2.75 -19.01
CA GLU A 433 26.35 3.46 -20.20
C GLU A 433 24.96 2.99 -20.64
N LYS A 434 24.68 1.68 -20.60
CA LYS A 434 23.34 1.13 -20.84
C LYS A 434 22.31 1.67 -19.85
N LEU A 435 22.64 1.74 -18.57
CA LEU A 435 21.77 2.30 -17.53
C LEU A 435 21.45 3.77 -17.78
N GLU A 436 22.46 4.58 -18.07
CA GLU A 436 22.28 6.01 -18.37
C GLU A 436 21.40 6.23 -19.59
N ILE A 437 21.60 5.45 -20.67
CA ILE A 437 20.76 5.51 -21.87
C ILE A 437 19.30 5.15 -21.53
N ALA A 438 19.08 4.09 -20.74
CA ALA A 438 17.74 3.66 -20.35
C ALA A 438 17.03 4.70 -19.49
N LEU A 439 17.71 5.24 -18.48
CA LEU A 439 17.20 6.31 -17.63
C LEU A 439 16.85 7.55 -18.44
N HIS A 440 17.73 7.96 -19.36
CA HIS A 440 17.50 9.13 -20.21
C HIS A 440 16.29 8.92 -21.14
N SER A 441 16.13 7.73 -21.71
CA SER A 441 14.97 7.38 -22.55
C SER A 441 13.65 7.45 -21.78
N VAL A 442 13.60 6.88 -20.57
CA VAL A 442 12.40 6.93 -19.72
C VAL A 442 12.10 8.35 -19.26
N LYS A 443 13.10 9.13 -18.82
CA LYS A 443 12.93 10.54 -18.43
C LYS A 443 12.37 11.38 -19.58
N ASN A 444 12.89 11.22 -20.80
CA ASN A 444 12.37 11.91 -21.97
C ASN A 444 10.90 11.55 -22.27
N THR A 445 10.54 10.27 -22.11
CA THR A 445 9.15 9.82 -22.27
C THR A 445 8.22 10.46 -21.22
N LEU A 446 8.66 10.53 -19.96
CA LEU A 446 7.91 11.18 -18.89
C LEU A 446 7.76 12.70 -19.12
N HIS A 447 8.81 13.39 -19.55
CA HIS A 447 8.72 14.80 -19.93
C HIS A 447 7.70 15.04 -21.06
N GLN A 448 7.65 14.17 -22.07
CA GLN A 448 6.66 14.26 -23.15
C GLN A 448 5.23 14.03 -22.66
N LEU A 449 5.02 13.09 -21.73
CA LEU A 449 3.71 12.85 -21.10
C LEU A 449 3.26 14.08 -20.31
N ILE A 450 4.12 14.63 -19.45
CA ILE A 450 3.84 15.85 -18.68
C ILE A 450 3.43 17.01 -19.58
N ALA A 451 4.10 17.17 -20.73
CA ALA A 451 3.78 18.22 -21.70
C ALA A 451 2.41 18.03 -22.38
N LYS A 452 1.97 16.79 -22.58
CA LYS A 452 0.70 16.43 -23.26
C LYS A 452 -0.50 16.36 -22.31
N THR A 453 -0.28 16.09 -21.03
CA THR A 453 -1.35 16.03 -20.03
C THR A 453 -1.91 17.43 -19.77
N GLU A 454 -3.22 17.60 -19.67
CA GLU A 454 -3.84 18.88 -19.29
C GLU A 454 -4.18 18.95 -17.79
N ALA A 455 -4.51 17.81 -17.17
CA ALA A 455 -4.84 17.72 -15.75
C ALA A 455 -3.60 17.88 -14.85
N ASN A 456 -3.62 18.89 -13.97
CA ASN A 456 -2.50 19.20 -13.07
C ASN A 456 -2.19 18.08 -12.06
N GLU A 457 -3.20 17.35 -11.59
CA GLU A 457 -3.03 16.24 -10.63
C GLU A 457 -2.19 15.10 -11.24
N ILE A 458 -2.48 14.73 -12.48
CA ILE A 458 -1.75 13.68 -13.21
C ILE A 458 -0.31 14.12 -13.51
N LYS A 459 -0.08 15.42 -13.82
CA LYS A 459 1.28 15.95 -14.01
C LYS A 459 2.15 15.78 -12.77
N GLN A 460 1.59 15.98 -11.58
CA GLN A 460 2.34 15.88 -10.32
C GLN A 460 2.83 14.44 -10.07
N ILE A 461 2.06 13.42 -10.47
CA ILE A 461 2.46 12.01 -10.39
C ILE A 461 3.73 11.78 -11.24
N PHE A 462 3.71 12.22 -12.51
CA PHE A 462 4.87 12.07 -13.39
C PHE A 462 6.09 12.88 -12.95
N MET A 463 5.90 14.02 -12.28
CA MET A 463 7.00 14.78 -11.68
C MET A 463 7.63 14.02 -10.52
N ALA A 464 6.84 13.39 -9.66
CA ALA A 464 7.37 12.54 -8.59
C ALA A 464 8.15 11.34 -9.15
N HIS A 465 7.65 10.74 -10.22
CA HIS A 465 8.34 9.67 -10.96
C HIS A 465 9.71 10.10 -11.50
N LEU A 466 9.82 11.31 -12.05
CA LEU A 466 11.12 11.85 -12.49
C LEU A 466 12.10 12.00 -11.33
N GLU A 467 11.65 12.53 -10.21
CA GLU A 467 12.48 12.74 -9.02
C GLU A 467 12.95 11.43 -8.39
N MET A 468 12.13 10.37 -8.43
CA MET A 468 12.56 9.02 -8.06
C MET A 468 13.70 8.50 -8.96
N LEU A 469 13.64 8.76 -10.27
CA LEU A 469 14.71 8.39 -11.21
C LEU A 469 15.98 9.26 -11.06
N ASP A 470 15.89 10.39 -10.35
CA ASP A 470 16.99 11.31 -10.04
C ASP A 470 17.50 11.19 -8.59
N ASP A 471 17.06 10.14 -7.86
CA ASP A 471 17.51 9.88 -6.50
C ASP A 471 18.98 9.43 -6.46
N PRO A 472 19.88 10.20 -5.80
CA PRO A 472 21.30 9.86 -5.73
C PRO A 472 21.59 8.53 -5.06
N ASP A 473 20.79 8.12 -4.07
CA ASP A 473 21.02 6.85 -3.37
C ASP A 473 20.65 5.66 -4.25
N LEU A 474 19.55 5.77 -5.00
CA LEU A 474 19.17 4.79 -6.01
C LEU A 474 20.28 4.63 -7.05
N ILE A 475 20.78 5.74 -7.61
CA ILE A 475 21.87 5.71 -8.59
C ILE A 475 23.15 5.14 -7.96
N GLN A 476 23.50 5.54 -6.75
CA GLN A 476 24.71 5.08 -6.06
C GLN A 476 24.66 3.58 -5.74
N GLN A 477 23.52 3.08 -5.25
CA GLN A 477 23.33 1.67 -4.90
C GLN A 477 23.34 0.78 -6.15
N VAL A 478 22.66 1.22 -7.22
CA VAL A 478 22.73 0.53 -8.52
C VAL A 478 24.17 0.55 -9.06
N HIS A 479 24.88 1.68 -8.96
CA HIS A 479 26.29 1.77 -9.37
C HIS A 479 27.23 0.88 -8.53
N GLN A 480 26.96 0.73 -7.22
CA GLN A 480 27.70 -0.17 -6.35
C GLN A 480 27.49 -1.62 -6.77
N SER A 481 26.24 -2.01 -7.09
CA SER A 481 25.89 -3.31 -7.64
C SER A 481 26.55 -3.57 -9.01
N LEU A 482 26.58 -2.57 -9.90
CA LEU A 482 27.32 -2.64 -11.17
C LEU A 482 28.82 -2.86 -10.97
N ASN A 483 29.43 -2.20 -9.97
CA ASN A 483 30.84 -2.42 -9.61
C ASN A 483 31.10 -3.81 -9.00
N GLN A 484 30.04 -4.53 -8.60
CA GLN A 484 30.09 -5.93 -8.19
C GLN A 484 29.84 -6.91 -9.35
N ASN A 485 29.92 -6.42 -10.59
CA ASN A 485 29.71 -7.14 -11.86
C ASN A 485 28.26 -7.55 -12.13
N LEU A 486 27.27 -7.04 -11.41
CA LEU A 486 25.87 -7.22 -11.83
C LEU A 486 25.64 -6.48 -13.16
N SER A 487 24.76 -7.03 -14.01
CA SER A 487 24.30 -6.33 -15.20
C SER A 487 23.42 -5.13 -14.81
N ALA A 488 23.25 -4.16 -15.71
CA ALA A 488 22.37 -3.02 -15.45
C ALA A 488 20.91 -3.42 -15.13
N PRO A 489 20.26 -4.33 -15.87
CA PRO A 489 18.94 -4.82 -15.50
C PRO A 489 18.89 -5.48 -14.12
N ALA A 490 19.88 -6.30 -13.77
CA ALA A 490 19.91 -7.01 -12.49
C ALA A 490 20.13 -6.07 -11.30
N ALA A 491 21.10 -5.16 -11.41
CA ALA A 491 21.40 -4.16 -10.41
C ALA A 491 20.20 -3.23 -10.15
N TRP A 492 19.51 -2.83 -11.22
CA TRP A 492 18.31 -2.00 -11.16
C TRP A 492 17.14 -2.72 -10.49
N HIS A 493 16.78 -3.90 -11.01
CA HIS A 493 15.64 -4.68 -10.50
C HIS A 493 15.79 -5.01 -9.02
N GLN A 494 16.99 -5.46 -8.61
CA GLN A 494 17.25 -5.81 -7.22
C GLN A 494 17.05 -4.63 -6.27
N TYR A 495 17.47 -3.42 -6.67
CA TYR A 495 17.29 -2.23 -5.84
C TYR A 495 15.82 -1.80 -5.78
N ILE A 496 15.14 -1.71 -6.94
CA ILE A 496 13.74 -1.31 -6.99
C ILE A 496 12.87 -2.27 -6.19
N GLU A 497 13.02 -3.59 -6.36
CA GLU A 497 12.18 -4.54 -5.66
C GLU A 497 12.42 -4.50 -4.14
N LYS A 498 13.68 -4.32 -3.71
CA LYS A 498 14.00 -4.12 -2.29
C LYS A 498 13.34 -2.85 -1.72
N ALA A 499 13.37 -1.75 -2.46
CA ALA A 499 12.74 -0.51 -2.05
C ALA A 499 11.20 -0.62 -2.05
N ALA A 500 10.61 -1.31 -3.03
CA ALA A 500 9.17 -1.56 -3.10
C ALA A 500 8.69 -2.46 -1.97
N GLN A 501 9.46 -3.49 -1.59
CA GLN A 501 9.15 -4.36 -0.45
C GLN A 501 9.20 -3.59 0.88
N ALA A 502 10.21 -2.75 1.07
CA ALA A 502 10.28 -1.88 2.25
C ALA A 502 9.08 -0.93 2.35
N GLN A 503 8.65 -0.38 1.21
CA GLN A 503 7.46 0.49 1.12
C GLN A 503 6.16 -0.29 1.40
N ALA A 504 6.01 -1.49 0.84
CA ALA A 504 4.82 -2.33 1.02
C ALA A 504 4.67 -2.84 2.47
N ALA A 505 5.77 -2.99 3.20
CA ALA A 505 5.79 -3.39 4.60
C ALA A 505 5.38 -2.28 5.58
N LEU A 506 5.08 -1.07 5.09
CA LEU A 506 4.63 0.03 5.94
C LEU A 506 3.22 -0.25 6.49
N PRO A 507 2.94 0.03 7.78
CA PRO A 507 1.63 -0.20 8.39
C PRO A 507 0.50 0.69 7.84
N ASP A 508 0.86 1.79 7.18
CA ASP A 508 -0.09 2.73 6.59
C ASP A 508 -0.49 2.22 5.20
N ARG A 509 -1.78 1.92 5.02
CA ARG A 509 -2.32 1.35 3.79
C ARG A 509 -2.11 2.27 2.58
N LEU A 510 -2.28 3.59 2.73
CA LEU A 510 -2.09 4.54 1.62
C LEU A 510 -0.62 4.65 1.21
N LEU A 511 0.31 4.56 2.17
CA LEU A 511 1.74 4.56 1.87
C LEU A 511 2.22 3.22 1.32
N ALA A 512 1.64 2.10 1.77
CA ALA A 512 1.93 0.76 1.26
C ALA A 512 1.43 0.58 -0.19
N GLU A 513 0.27 1.15 -0.54
CA GLU A 513 -0.28 1.15 -1.91
C GLU A 513 0.67 1.83 -2.92
N ARG A 514 1.55 2.74 -2.47
CA ARG A 514 2.58 3.39 -3.32
C ARG A 514 3.77 2.51 -3.68
N ALA A 515 3.90 1.32 -3.10
CA ALA A 515 4.89 0.34 -3.56
C ALA A 515 4.65 -0.04 -5.04
N ALA A 516 3.40 0.02 -5.50
CA ALA A 516 3.04 -0.20 -6.90
C ALA A 516 3.64 0.86 -7.83
N ASP A 517 3.65 2.14 -7.42
CA ASP A 517 4.24 3.24 -8.20
C ASP A 517 5.75 3.04 -8.40
N LEU A 518 6.44 2.57 -7.35
CA LEU A 518 7.87 2.31 -7.39
C LEU A 518 8.22 1.12 -8.32
N ARG A 519 7.37 0.09 -8.34
CA ARG A 519 7.51 -1.02 -9.30
C ARG A 519 7.20 -0.57 -10.73
N ASP A 520 6.16 0.22 -10.95
CA ASP A 520 5.82 0.74 -12.28
C ASP A 520 6.97 1.53 -12.91
N ILE A 521 7.60 2.44 -12.15
CA ILE A 521 8.77 3.17 -12.66
C ILE A 521 9.97 2.25 -12.90
N GLY A 522 10.18 1.27 -12.01
CA GLY A 522 11.22 0.27 -12.14
C GLY A 522 11.10 -0.52 -13.44
N ASP A 523 9.90 -1.02 -13.71
CA ASP A 523 9.57 -1.84 -14.88
C ASP A 523 9.73 -1.06 -16.19
N LYS A 524 9.46 0.25 -16.20
CA LYS A 524 9.70 1.10 -17.39
C LYS A 524 11.18 1.17 -17.74
N VAL A 525 12.07 1.32 -16.76
CA VAL A 525 13.52 1.34 -16.99
C VAL A 525 14.03 -0.05 -17.35
N LEU A 526 13.55 -1.10 -16.67
CA LEU A 526 13.84 -2.50 -17.00
C LEU A 526 13.46 -2.86 -18.43
N ALA A 527 12.29 -2.41 -18.90
CA ALA A 527 11.86 -2.66 -20.27
C ALA A 527 12.84 -2.08 -21.30
N VAL A 528 13.36 -0.87 -21.08
CA VAL A 528 14.38 -0.29 -21.96
C VAL A 528 15.70 -1.05 -21.85
N LEU A 529 16.12 -1.42 -20.64
CA LEU A 529 17.35 -2.18 -20.40
C LEU A 529 17.34 -3.58 -21.03
N CYS A 530 16.19 -4.24 -21.05
CA CYS A 530 16.00 -5.56 -21.65
C CYS A 530 15.68 -5.50 -23.16
N ASN A 531 15.65 -4.31 -23.77
CA ASN A 531 15.21 -4.09 -25.15
C ASN A 531 13.81 -4.69 -25.44
N GLU A 532 12.93 -4.66 -24.43
CA GLU A 532 11.56 -5.13 -24.59
C GLU A 532 10.79 -4.18 -25.50
N VAL A 533 10.31 -4.70 -26.63
CA VAL A 533 9.48 -3.93 -27.56
C VAL A 533 8.10 -3.76 -26.92
N ALA A 534 7.68 -2.51 -26.73
CA ALA A 534 6.32 -2.23 -26.29
C ALA A 534 5.32 -2.87 -27.26
N VAL A 535 4.37 -3.65 -26.72
CA VAL A 535 3.27 -4.19 -27.53
C VAL A 535 2.55 -3.00 -28.15
N GLN A 536 2.56 -2.93 -29.48
CA GLN A 536 1.91 -1.82 -30.18
C GLN A 536 0.40 -1.91 -29.96
N GLU A 537 -0.17 -0.79 -29.54
CA GLU A 537 -1.62 -0.66 -29.44
C GLU A 537 -2.25 -0.87 -30.83
N PRO A 538 -3.40 -1.56 -30.91
CA PRO A 538 -4.14 -1.65 -32.16
C PRO A 538 -4.51 -0.27 -32.70
N GLU A 539 -4.48 -0.10 -34.02
CA GLU A 539 -4.94 1.13 -34.68
C GLU A 539 -6.47 1.28 -34.64
N GLN A 540 -7.19 0.16 -34.50
CA GLN A 540 -8.64 0.10 -34.37
C GLN A 540 -9.08 0.07 -32.89
N PRO A 541 -10.35 0.41 -32.57
CA PRO A 541 -10.86 0.32 -31.20
C PRO A 541 -10.68 -1.08 -30.62
N TYR A 542 -10.21 -1.19 -29.37
CA TYR A 542 -9.81 -2.44 -28.74
C TYR A 542 -10.31 -2.58 -27.29
N ILE A 543 -10.32 -3.81 -26.77
CA ILE A 543 -10.60 -4.08 -25.35
C ILE A 543 -9.26 -4.16 -24.61
N LEU A 544 -9.05 -3.25 -23.67
CA LEU A 544 -7.85 -3.22 -22.83
C LEU A 544 -8.01 -4.25 -21.71
N ILE A 545 -7.10 -5.22 -21.67
CA ILE A 545 -7.11 -6.28 -20.66
C ILE A 545 -5.83 -6.19 -19.85
N MET A 546 -5.93 -6.09 -18.53
CA MET A 546 -4.78 -5.91 -17.65
C MET A 546 -5.01 -6.47 -16.25
N HIS A 547 -3.95 -6.65 -15.47
CA HIS A 547 -4.08 -7.16 -14.11
C HIS A 547 -4.88 -6.16 -13.25
N ASP A 548 -4.44 -4.91 -13.23
CA ASP A 548 -5.14 -3.74 -12.67
C ASP A 548 -4.81 -2.49 -13.52
N VAL A 549 -5.57 -1.40 -13.38
CA VAL A 549 -5.29 -0.11 -14.04
C VAL A 549 -4.63 0.84 -13.04
N GLY A 550 -3.33 1.11 -13.21
CA GLY A 550 -2.61 2.09 -12.40
C GLY A 550 -2.82 3.53 -12.87
N PRO A 551 -2.50 4.56 -12.05
CA PRO A 551 -2.62 5.97 -12.44
C PRO A 551 -1.85 6.34 -13.72
N SER A 552 -0.68 5.72 -13.94
CA SER A 552 0.12 5.87 -15.16
C SER A 552 -0.59 5.37 -16.41
N ASP A 553 -1.41 4.33 -16.30
CA ASP A 553 -2.13 3.71 -17.41
C ASP A 553 -3.33 4.59 -17.81
N VAL A 554 -4.04 5.11 -16.81
CA VAL A 554 -5.16 6.06 -16.98
C VAL A 554 -4.75 7.25 -17.83
N ALA A 555 -3.59 7.83 -17.54
CA ALA A 555 -3.06 8.98 -18.27
C ALA A 555 -2.73 8.70 -19.75
N ARG A 556 -2.56 7.42 -20.12
CA ARG A 556 -2.30 6.98 -21.50
C ARG A 556 -3.56 6.57 -22.24
N LEU A 557 -4.67 6.35 -21.53
CA LEU A 557 -5.94 5.91 -22.14
C LEU A 557 -6.37 6.93 -23.20
N ASN A 558 -6.41 6.47 -24.44
CA ASN A 558 -7.02 7.21 -25.52
C ASN A 558 -8.47 6.76 -25.66
N LYS A 559 -9.41 7.63 -25.27
CA LYS A 559 -10.85 7.35 -25.30
C LYS A 559 -11.38 6.97 -26.69
N ASP A 560 -10.73 7.41 -27.77
CA ASP A 560 -11.15 7.07 -29.13
C ASP A 560 -10.72 5.67 -29.57
N ARG A 561 -9.76 5.05 -28.87
CA ARG A 561 -9.20 3.73 -29.22
C ARG A 561 -9.48 2.66 -28.16
N VAL A 562 -9.65 3.02 -26.90
CA VAL A 562 -10.03 2.07 -25.84
C VAL A 562 -11.55 1.94 -25.84
N ALA A 563 -12.05 0.88 -26.47
CA ALA A 563 -13.48 0.61 -26.56
C ALA A 563 -14.05 0.11 -25.22
N GLY A 564 -13.25 -0.60 -24.43
CA GLY A 564 -13.65 -1.16 -23.15
C GLY A 564 -12.47 -1.61 -22.29
N ILE A 565 -12.68 -1.81 -20.99
CA ILE A 565 -11.65 -2.20 -20.02
C ILE A 565 -12.08 -3.49 -19.29
N LEU A 566 -11.17 -4.45 -19.16
CA LEU A 566 -11.38 -5.69 -18.42
C LEU A 566 -10.16 -5.94 -17.50
N THR A 567 -10.35 -5.95 -16.18
CA THR A 567 -9.25 -6.20 -15.23
C THR A 567 -9.38 -7.53 -14.50
N ALA A 568 -8.24 -8.17 -14.22
CA ALA A 568 -8.19 -9.41 -13.45
C ALA A 568 -8.60 -9.20 -11.99
N VAL A 569 -8.13 -8.11 -11.37
CA VAL A 569 -8.46 -7.73 -9.99
C VAL A 569 -9.19 -6.38 -9.94
N GLY A 570 -9.63 -5.98 -8.75
CA GLY A 570 -10.29 -4.70 -8.50
C GLY A 570 -11.79 -4.83 -8.22
N GLY A 571 -12.32 -3.93 -7.40
CA GLY A 571 -13.75 -3.83 -7.08
C GLY A 571 -14.43 -2.64 -7.77
N ALA A 572 -15.75 -2.51 -7.63
CA ALA A 572 -16.53 -1.43 -8.24
C ALA A 572 -16.10 -0.01 -7.82
N SER A 573 -15.35 0.11 -6.73
CA SER A 573 -14.76 1.36 -6.21
C SER A 573 -13.27 1.55 -6.56
N ALA A 574 -12.66 0.59 -7.28
CA ALA A 574 -11.25 0.68 -7.66
C ALA A 574 -10.99 1.88 -8.58
N HIS A 575 -9.73 2.31 -8.62
CA HIS A 575 -9.31 3.45 -9.45
C HIS A 575 -9.68 3.25 -10.92
N SER A 576 -9.52 2.04 -11.44
CA SER A 576 -9.97 1.58 -12.76
C SER A 576 -11.46 1.85 -13.02
N ALA A 577 -12.32 1.49 -12.06
CA ALA A 577 -13.77 1.65 -12.15
C ALA A 577 -14.19 3.13 -12.11
N ILE A 578 -13.56 3.94 -11.26
CA ILE A 578 -13.84 5.39 -11.16
C ILE A 578 -13.48 6.09 -12.47
N VAL A 579 -12.30 5.79 -13.02
CA VAL A 579 -11.82 6.38 -14.26
C VAL A 579 -12.67 5.96 -15.45
N ALA A 580 -12.98 4.67 -15.57
CA ALA A 580 -13.83 4.15 -16.64
C ALA A 580 -15.19 4.86 -16.67
N ARG A 581 -15.83 5.06 -15.51
CA ARG A 581 -17.09 5.80 -15.40
C ARG A 581 -16.94 7.27 -15.79
N ALA A 582 -15.89 7.94 -15.30
CA ALA A 582 -15.64 9.34 -15.61
C ALA A 582 -15.42 9.56 -17.12
N LEU A 583 -14.76 8.60 -17.79
CA LEU A 583 -14.52 8.64 -19.23
C LEU A 583 -15.69 8.08 -20.05
N GLY A 584 -16.65 7.41 -19.43
CA GLY A 584 -17.77 6.74 -20.12
C GLY A 584 -17.32 5.54 -20.96
N ILE A 585 -16.25 4.86 -20.55
CA ILE A 585 -15.75 3.64 -21.19
C ILE A 585 -16.38 2.44 -20.45
N PRO A 586 -17.02 1.48 -21.14
CA PRO A 586 -17.52 0.25 -20.52
C PRO A 586 -16.40 -0.53 -19.82
N ALA A 587 -16.66 -1.01 -18.60
CA ALA A 587 -15.63 -1.68 -17.81
C ALA A 587 -16.18 -2.79 -16.90
N ILE A 588 -15.40 -3.86 -16.81
CA ILE A 588 -15.58 -5.00 -15.90
C ILE A 588 -14.28 -5.19 -15.12
N VAL A 589 -14.37 -5.34 -13.80
CA VAL A 589 -13.23 -5.52 -12.90
C VAL A 589 -13.34 -6.82 -12.13
N GLY A 590 -12.23 -7.34 -11.61
CA GLY A 590 -12.27 -8.58 -10.81
C GLY A 590 -12.65 -9.82 -11.64
N ALA A 591 -12.25 -9.89 -12.91
CA ALA A 591 -12.57 -10.99 -13.81
C ALA A 591 -11.63 -12.21 -13.69
N SER A 592 -10.82 -12.28 -12.62
CA SER A 592 -9.77 -13.28 -12.36
C SER A 592 -8.58 -13.21 -13.31
N ASP A 593 -7.42 -13.71 -12.87
CA ASP A 593 -6.18 -13.79 -13.67
C ASP A 593 -6.34 -14.58 -14.97
N ALA A 594 -7.40 -15.38 -15.10
CA ALA A 594 -7.72 -16.10 -16.33
C ALA A 594 -7.81 -15.17 -17.56
N VAL A 595 -8.31 -13.94 -17.41
CA VAL A 595 -8.43 -13.00 -18.54
C VAL A 595 -7.08 -12.54 -19.09
N LEU A 596 -6.01 -12.60 -18.28
CA LEU A 596 -4.67 -12.28 -18.73
C LEU A 596 -4.12 -13.31 -19.72
N ASN A 597 -4.70 -14.51 -19.77
CA ASN A 597 -4.28 -15.56 -20.71
C ASN A 597 -4.99 -15.50 -22.07
N ILE A 598 -5.86 -14.51 -22.30
CA ILE A 598 -6.50 -14.28 -23.59
C ILE A 598 -5.42 -14.01 -24.66
N THR A 599 -5.53 -14.68 -25.80
CA THR A 599 -4.60 -14.47 -26.91
C THR A 599 -4.74 -13.04 -27.45
N PRO A 600 -3.64 -12.29 -27.62
CA PRO A 600 -3.71 -10.95 -28.22
C PRO A 600 -4.43 -10.97 -29.57
N HIS A 601 -5.19 -9.90 -29.84
CA HIS A 601 -6.04 -9.73 -31.02
C HIS A 601 -7.26 -10.67 -31.13
N THR A 602 -7.50 -11.57 -30.18
CA THR A 602 -8.78 -12.29 -30.09
C THR A 602 -9.91 -11.30 -29.86
N THR A 603 -11.01 -11.41 -30.59
CA THR A 603 -12.18 -10.56 -30.36
C THR A 603 -12.76 -10.85 -28.99
N VAL A 604 -12.98 -9.82 -28.19
CA VAL A 604 -13.64 -9.89 -26.89
C VAL A 604 -14.85 -8.97 -26.93
N LEU A 605 -15.98 -9.46 -26.43
CA LEU A 605 -17.19 -8.69 -26.18
C LEU A 605 -17.34 -8.55 -24.67
N ILE A 606 -17.55 -7.34 -24.18
CA ILE A 606 -17.82 -7.05 -22.78
C ILE A 606 -19.16 -6.35 -22.64
N ASN A 607 -19.88 -6.72 -21.58
CA ASN A 607 -21.09 -6.06 -21.12
C ASN A 607 -20.83 -5.47 -19.73
N GLY A 608 -20.58 -4.17 -19.68
CA GLY A 608 -20.31 -3.44 -18.46
C GLY A 608 -21.54 -3.26 -17.56
N ASP A 609 -22.75 -3.53 -18.07
CA ASP A 609 -24.00 -3.49 -17.29
C ASP A 609 -24.18 -4.77 -16.46
N THR A 610 -23.83 -5.93 -17.02
CA THR A 610 -24.01 -7.23 -16.35
C THR A 610 -22.73 -7.81 -15.75
N GLY A 611 -21.56 -7.27 -16.12
CA GLY A 611 -20.28 -7.86 -15.76
C GLY A 611 -19.92 -9.09 -16.60
N ALA A 612 -20.71 -9.45 -17.62
CA ALA A 612 -20.43 -10.60 -18.48
C ALA A 612 -19.43 -10.24 -19.57
N PHE A 613 -18.53 -11.17 -19.89
CA PHE A 613 -17.64 -11.05 -21.04
C PHE A 613 -17.55 -12.37 -21.80
N GLU A 614 -17.33 -12.26 -23.11
CA GLU A 614 -17.21 -13.39 -24.01
C GLU A 614 -15.95 -13.29 -24.86
N ILE A 615 -15.20 -14.39 -24.88
CA ILE A 615 -13.96 -14.50 -25.65
C ILE A 615 -14.29 -15.22 -26.96
N ASN A 616 -13.88 -14.63 -28.08
CA ASN A 616 -14.16 -15.12 -29.43
C ASN A 616 -15.67 -15.27 -29.71
N PRO A 617 -16.48 -14.20 -29.51
CA PRO A 617 -17.91 -14.25 -29.78
C PRO A 617 -18.17 -14.53 -31.26
N SER A 618 -19.29 -15.19 -31.54
CA SER A 618 -19.78 -15.35 -32.91
C SER A 618 -20.18 -14.01 -33.52
N GLN A 619 -20.16 -13.91 -34.85
CA GLN A 619 -20.59 -12.69 -35.54
C GLN A 619 -22.03 -12.30 -35.18
N ALA A 620 -22.92 -13.28 -34.97
CA ALA A 620 -24.28 -13.04 -34.53
C ALA A 620 -24.33 -12.31 -33.17
N GLN A 621 -23.50 -12.73 -32.20
CA GLN A 621 -23.44 -12.07 -30.88
C GLN A 621 -22.90 -10.64 -30.97
N ILE A 622 -21.95 -10.38 -31.88
CA ILE A 622 -21.45 -9.02 -32.13
C ILE A 622 -22.55 -8.16 -32.77
N ASP A 623 -23.24 -8.69 -33.78
CA ASP A 623 -24.32 -7.97 -34.48
C ASP A 623 -25.48 -7.66 -33.51
N ASP A 624 -25.85 -8.61 -32.64
CA ASP A 624 -26.84 -8.42 -31.59
C ASP A 624 -26.40 -7.34 -30.59
N ALA A 625 -25.13 -7.35 -30.16
CA ALA A 625 -24.59 -6.34 -29.26
C ALA A 625 -24.53 -4.93 -29.90
N ILE A 626 -24.25 -4.84 -31.20
CA ILE A 626 -24.28 -3.57 -31.96
C ILE A 626 -25.72 -3.04 -32.01
N GLN A 627 -26.68 -3.89 -32.38
CA GLN A 627 -28.09 -3.50 -32.45
C GLN A 627 -28.60 -3.05 -31.08
N GLU A 628 -28.26 -3.77 -30.01
CA GLU A 628 -28.63 -3.39 -28.64
C GLU A 628 -28.03 -2.04 -28.25
N ARG A 629 -26.74 -1.80 -28.55
CA ARG A 629 -26.10 -0.51 -28.28
C ARG A 629 -26.76 0.64 -29.04
N GLU A 630 -27.08 0.45 -30.31
CA GLU A 630 -27.78 1.45 -31.13
C GLU A 630 -29.18 1.75 -30.60
N LEU A 631 -29.92 0.71 -30.21
CA LEU A 631 -31.24 0.84 -29.61
C LEU A 631 -31.19 1.59 -28.27
N GLN A 632 -30.20 1.28 -27.42
CA GLN A 632 -29.98 1.99 -26.14
C GLN A 632 -29.64 3.47 -26.36
N GLN A 633 -28.80 3.78 -27.35
CA GLN A 633 -28.47 5.17 -27.71
C GLN A 633 -29.68 5.92 -28.22
N GLN A 634 -30.48 5.31 -29.09
CA GLN A 634 -31.71 5.91 -29.60
C GLN A 634 -32.71 6.18 -28.47
N ARG A 635 -32.97 5.19 -27.60
CA ARG A 635 -33.84 5.33 -26.42
C ARG A 635 -33.36 6.46 -25.51
N ARG A 636 -32.05 6.57 -25.26
CA ARG A 636 -31.48 7.66 -24.46
C ARG A 636 -31.70 9.02 -25.12
N HIS A 637 -31.47 9.13 -26.42
CA HIS A 637 -31.66 10.39 -27.14
C HIS A 637 -33.14 10.83 -27.12
N GLU A 638 -34.06 9.91 -27.37
CA GLU A 638 -35.50 10.16 -27.27
C GLU A 638 -35.92 10.56 -25.85
N ALA A 639 -35.38 9.88 -24.83
CA ALA A 639 -35.65 10.19 -23.43
C ALA A 639 -35.15 11.58 -23.03
N GLU A 640 -33.95 11.98 -23.48
CA GLU A 640 -33.37 13.31 -23.24
C GLU A 640 -34.21 14.42 -23.88
N GLN A 641 -34.76 14.21 -25.08
CA GLN A 641 -35.67 15.18 -25.72
C GLN A 641 -36.95 15.42 -24.91
N HIS A 642 -37.42 14.40 -24.17
CA HIS A 642 -38.65 14.44 -23.37
C HIS A 642 -38.36 14.46 -21.85
N CYS A 643 -37.17 14.91 -21.44
CA CYS A 643 -36.75 14.85 -20.04
C CYS A 643 -37.58 15.77 -19.11
N HIS A 644 -38.11 16.88 -19.64
CA HIS A 644 -38.94 17.82 -18.89
C HIS A 644 -40.41 17.37 -18.73
N GLU A 645 -40.82 16.31 -19.41
CA GLU A 645 -42.14 15.74 -19.21
C GLU A 645 -42.23 15.06 -17.83
N PRO A 646 -43.38 15.14 -17.14
CA PRO A 646 -43.54 14.52 -15.84
C PRO A 646 -43.50 12.98 -15.92
N ALA A 647 -43.12 12.34 -14.81
CA ALA A 647 -43.18 10.89 -14.67
C ALA A 647 -44.58 10.43 -14.25
N ILE A 648 -45.45 10.22 -15.24
CA ILE A 648 -46.84 9.78 -15.04
C ILE A 648 -47.05 8.46 -15.78
N THR A 649 -47.52 7.43 -15.07
CA THR A 649 -47.84 6.12 -15.65
C THR A 649 -49.03 6.20 -16.63
N LEU A 650 -49.22 5.16 -17.43
CA LEU A 650 -50.32 5.06 -18.40
C LEU A 650 -51.70 5.20 -17.73
N ASP A 651 -51.84 4.73 -16.49
CA ASP A 651 -53.03 4.84 -15.64
C ASP A 651 -53.02 6.05 -14.69
N GLN A 652 -52.24 7.07 -15.00
CA GLN A 652 -52.26 8.41 -14.37
C GLN A 652 -51.76 8.46 -12.92
N HIS A 653 -50.90 7.53 -12.51
CA HIS A 653 -50.16 7.63 -11.25
C HIS A 653 -48.88 8.43 -11.47
N GLN A 654 -48.67 9.49 -10.68
CA GLN A 654 -47.48 10.34 -10.76
C GLN A 654 -46.48 9.96 -9.67
N VAL A 655 -45.19 9.94 -10.03
CA VAL A 655 -44.06 9.80 -9.10
C VAL A 655 -43.11 10.98 -9.30
N GLU A 656 -42.62 11.57 -8.21
CA GLU A 656 -41.64 12.65 -8.30
C GLU A 656 -40.27 12.07 -8.67
N VAL A 657 -39.65 12.56 -9.75
CA VAL A 657 -38.30 12.12 -10.16
C VAL A 657 -37.29 13.22 -9.89
N ALA A 658 -36.39 12.94 -8.94
CA ALA A 658 -35.48 13.91 -8.36
C ALA A 658 -34.00 13.57 -8.62
N ALA A 659 -33.12 14.53 -8.33
CA ALA A 659 -31.67 14.35 -8.45
C ALA A 659 -30.96 14.24 -7.10
N ASN A 660 -29.95 13.37 -7.06
CA ASN A 660 -28.93 13.32 -6.02
C ASN A 660 -27.77 14.22 -6.42
N LEU A 661 -27.44 15.20 -5.58
CA LEU A 661 -26.32 16.12 -5.79
C LEU A 661 -25.15 15.77 -4.89
N GLY A 662 -23.99 15.57 -5.53
CA GLY A 662 -22.70 15.52 -4.83
C GLY A 662 -22.02 16.89 -4.75
N LYS A 663 -22.29 17.80 -5.70
CA LYS A 663 -21.74 19.15 -5.71
C LYS A 663 -22.85 20.16 -5.99
N ILE A 664 -22.75 21.33 -5.38
CA ILE A 664 -23.70 22.42 -5.54
C ILE A 664 -23.80 22.88 -7.02
N LEU A 665 -22.69 22.91 -7.73
CA LEU A 665 -22.63 23.33 -9.13
C LEU A 665 -23.38 22.38 -10.09
N ASP A 666 -23.65 21.14 -9.69
CA ASP A 666 -24.39 20.17 -10.52
C ASP A 666 -25.90 20.44 -10.53
N THR A 667 -26.40 21.40 -9.75
CA THR A 667 -27.84 21.74 -9.67
C THR A 667 -28.40 22.15 -11.02
N GLU A 668 -27.69 23.01 -11.78
CA GLU A 668 -28.13 23.47 -13.10
C GLU A 668 -28.22 22.29 -14.09
N LYS A 669 -27.22 21.41 -14.05
CA LYS A 669 -27.21 20.19 -14.85
C LYS A 669 -28.42 19.31 -14.52
N ALA A 670 -28.73 19.10 -13.24
CA ALA A 670 -29.90 18.32 -12.83
C ALA A 670 -31.22 18.89 -13.35
N VAL A 671 -31.41 20.21 -13.27
CA VAL A 671 -32.60 20.89 -13.80
C VAL A 671 -32.69 20.71 -15.32
N ASN A 672 -31.57 20.84 -16.04
CA ASN A 672 -31.52 20.63 -17.49
C ASN A 672 -31.80 19.18 -17.91
N TYR A 673 -31.50 18.20 -17.07
CA TYR A 673 -31.89 16.79 -17.26
C TYR A 673 -33.33 16.49 -16.82
N GLY A 674 -34.10 17.52 -16.44
CA GLY A 674 -35.53 17.38 -16.15
C GLY A 674 -35.87 16.97 -14.72
N ALA A 675 -34.95 17.15 -13.76
CA ALA A 675 -35.23 16.90 -12.34
C ALA A 675 -36.43 17.75 -11.85
N GLU A 676 -37.35 17.11 -11.13
CA GLU A 676 -38.54 17.75 -10.55
C GLU A 676 -38.25 18.31 -9.16
N ALA A 677 -37.27 17.72 -8.47
CA ALA A 677 -36.74 18.16 -7.18
C ALA A 677 -35.26 17.75 -7.06
N ILE A 678 -34.60 18.20 -6.00
CA ILE A 678 -33.39 17.55 -5.48
C ILE A 678 -33.83 16.67 -4.32
N GLY A 679 -33.77 15.35 -4.48
CA GLY A 679 -34.19 14.38 -3.46
C GLY A 679 -33.07 14.04 -2.46
N LEU A 680 -31.84 14.43 -2.78
CA LEU A 680 -30.71 14.36 -1.86
C LEU A 680 -29.60 15.35 -2.23
N LEU A 681 -29.42 16.39 -1.43
CA LEU A 681 -28.15 17.13 -1.37
C LEU A 681 -27.25 16.53 -0.30
N ARG A 682 -26.12 15.94 -0.71
CA ARG A 682 -25.09 15.41 0.18
C ARG A 682 -24.25 16.55 0.75
N THR A 683 -24.43 16.88 2.03
CA THR A 683 -23.72 18.00 2.65
C THR A 683 -22.29 17.66 3.01
N GLU A 684 -21.90 16.39 3.10
CA GLU A 684 -20.51 15.99 3.36
C GLU A 684 -19.54 16.62 2.37
N LEU A 685 -19.89 16.64 1.09
CA LEU A 685 -19.06 17.18 0.02
C LEU A 685 -19.00 18.72 0.06
N VAL A 686 -20.02 19.36 0.63
CA VAL A 686 -20.00 20.80 0.93
C VAL A 686 -18.98 21.06 2.03
N PHE A 687 -19.02 20.30 3.13
CA PHE A 687 -18.05 20.41 4.22
C PHE A 687 -16.62 20.07 3.76
N MET A 688 -16.43 19.02 2.94
CA MET A 688 -15.12 18.63 2.40
C MET A 688 -14.51 19.66 1.44
N ALA A 689 -15.32 20.54 0.83
CA ALA A 689 -14.82 21.60 -0.06
C ALA A 689 -14.13 22.74 0.70
N HIS A 690 -14.28 22.81 2.03
CA HIS A 690 -13.71 23.85 2.88
C HIS A 690 -12.53 23.31 3.71
N ARG A 691 -11.54 24.16 3.99
CA ARG A 691 -10.36 23.81 4.81
C ARG A 691 -10.64 23.80 6.32
N GLN A 692 -11.77 24.38 6.72
CA GLN A 692 -12.28 24.43 8.08
C GLN A 692 -13.79 24.21 8.03
N ALA A 693 -14.41 23.88 9.17
CA ALA A 693 -15.86 23.74 9.24
C ALA A 693 -16.51 25.06 8.75
N PRO A 694 -17.29 25.03 7.66
CA PRO A 694 -17.89 26.24 7.12
C PRO A 694 -18.85 26.83 8.16
N ASP A 695 -18.75 28.13 8.39
CA ASP A 695 -19.66 28.81 9.30
C ASP A 695 -21.08 28.93 8.71
N GLU A 696 -22.00 29.48 9.50
CA GLU A 696 -23.40 29.61 9.11
C GLU A 696 -23.59 30.45 7.85
N ASP A 697 -22.81 31.52 7.67
CA ASP A 697 -22.97 32.46 6.56
C ASP A 697 -22.43 31.87 5.25
N VAL A 698 -21.33 31.11 5.32
CA VAL A 698 -20.81 30.33 4.17
C VAL A 698 -21.83 29.28 3.73
N GLN A 699 -22.32 28.47 4.67
CA GLN A 699 -23.33 27.44 4.39
C GLN A 699 -24.63 28.06 3.84
N GLU A 700 -25.12 29.15 4.42
CA GLU A 700 -26.32 29.85 3.95
C GLU A 700 -26.18 30.27 2.49
N LYS A 701 -25.05 30.89 2.13
CA LYS A 701 -24.79 31.34 0.75
C LYS A 701 -24.81 30.18 -0.23
N GLU A 702 -24.20 29.07 0.14
CA GLU A 702 -24.13 27.85 -0.66
C GLU A 702 -25.50 27.20 -0.84
N TYR A 703 -26.27 27.02 0.23
CA TYR A 703 -27.62 26.48 0.16
C TYR A 703 -28.60 27.41 -0.58
N ARG A 704 -28.46 28.73 -0.40
CA ARG A 704 -29.26 29.72 -1.13
C ARG A 704 -29.02 29.63 -2.63
N HIS A 705 -27.78 29.43 -3.06
CA HIS A 705 -27.46 29.26 -4.47
C HIS A 705 -28.20 28.06 -5.08
N VAL A 706 -28.23 26.91 -4.40
CA VAL A 706 -29.00 25.72 -4.85
C VAL A 706 -30.49 26.05 -4.97
N LEU A 707 -31.07 26.68 -3.94
CA LEU A 707 -32.48 27.06 -3.91
C LEU A 707 -32.84 28.07 -5.01
N ASP A 708 -31.96 29.03 -5.31
CA ASP A 708 -32.12 29.99 -6.40
C ASP A 708 -32.18 29.24 -7.76
N THR A 709 -31.24 28.32 -8.00
CA THR A 709 -31.17 27.53 -9.24
C THR A 709 -32.38 26.61 -9.41
N LEU A 710 -32.96 26.10 -8.32
CA LEU A 710 -34.12 25.22 -8.38
C LEU A 710 -35.41 25.93 -8.80
N ALA A 711 -35.45 27.26 -8.74
CA ALA A 711 -36.54 28.09 -9.22
C ALA A 711 -37.92 27.62 -8.70
N GLY A 712 -37.99 27.33 -7.40
CA GLY A 712 -39.22 26.91 -6.71
C GLY A 712 -39.43 25.40 -6.60
N ARG A 713 -38.56 24.57 -7.18
CA ARG A 713 -38.58 23.11 -6.97
C ARG A 713 -38.09 22.75 -5.55
N PRO A 714 -38.57 21.65 -4.95
CA PRO A 714 -38.14 21.22 -3.63
C PRO A 714 -36.65 20.86 -3.55
N LEU A 715 -36.06 21.18 -2.41
CA LEU A 715 -34.70 20.78 -2.04
C LEU A 715 -34.73 19.92 -0.78
N VAL A 716 -34.39 18.64 -0.91
CA VAL A 716 -34.11 17.75 0.22
C VAL A 716 -32.63 17.83 0.58
N VAL A 717 -32.32 18.42 1.73
CA VAL A 717 -30.97 18.45 2.27
C VAL A 717 -30.80 17.40 3.36
N ARG A 718 -29.80 16.54 3.20
CA ARG A 718 -29.37 15.63 4.25
C ARG A 718 -28.37 16.35 5.14
N THR A 719 -28.65 16.42 6.43
CA THR A 719 -27.68 16.90 7.44
C THR A 719 -26.42 16.04 7.43
N LEU A 720 -25.33 16.57 7.98
CA LEU A 720 -23.99 16.01 7.81
C LEU A 720 -23.90 14.51 8.18
N ASP A 721 -23.58 13.66 7.20
CA ASP A 721 -23.32 12.22 7.30
C ASP A 721 -21.85 11.88 7.09
N VAL A 722 -21.02 12.31 8.05
CA VAL A 722 -19.60 11.92 8.13
C VAL A 722 -19.35 11.01 9.32
N GLY A 723 -18.27 10.24 9.26
CA GLY A 723 -17.85 9.23 10.23
C GLY A 723 -16.38 8.88 10.04
N GLY A 724 -15.91 7.81 10.71
CA GLY A 724 -14.52 7.36 10.57
C GLY A 724 -14.14 6.91 9.14
N ASP A 725 -15.11 6.58 8.29
CA ASP A 725 -14.92 6.23 6.87
C ASP A 725 -14.73 7.46 5.96
N LYS A 726 -15.16 8.64 6.41
CA LYS A 726 -15.11 9.91 5.68
C LYS A 726 -14.60 11.02 6.60
N PRO A 727 -13.32 10.96 7.03
CA PRO A 727 -12.80 11.92 7.99
C PRO A 727 -12.79 13.34 7.42
N LEU A 728 -13.26 14.30 8.20
CA LEU A 728 -13.05 15.73 7.96
C LEU A 728 -11.84 16.18 8.80
N PRO A 729 -10.75 16.70 8.20
CA PRO A 729 -9.52 17.02 8.93
C PRO A 729 -9.71 17.95 10.14
N TYR A 730 -10.66 18.88 10.04
CA TYR A 730 -10.98 19.85 11.09
C TYR A 730 -12.04 19.37 12.09
N LEU A 731 -12.57 18.16 11.94
CA LEU A 731 -13.53 17.54 12.86
C LEU A 731 -12.94 16.22 13.37
N PRO A 732 -12.16 16.24 14.46
CA PRO A 732 -11.52 15.03 14.98
C PRO A 732 -12.58 14.02 15.44
N ILE A 733 -12.52 12.83 14.85
CA ILE A 733 -13.32 11.65 15.20
C ILE A 733 -12.32 10.57 15.62
N ASP A 734 -12.60 9.88 16.72
CA ASP A 734 -11.75 8.78 17.16
C ASP A 734 -11.78 7.63 16.14
N VAL A 735 -10.63 6.96 15.95
CA VAL A 735 -10.57 5.77 15.09
C VAL A 735 -11.40 4.65 15.72
N GLU A 736 -12.22 3.99 14.91
CA GLU A 736 -13.07 2.88 15.31
C GLU A 736 -12.73 1.64 14.46
N GLU A 737 -12.79 0.44 15.05
CA GLU A 737 -12.59 -0.82 14.31
C GLU A 737 -13.58 -0.99 13.15
N ASN A 738 -14.82 -0.52 13.34
CA ASN A 738 -15.89 -0.61 12.36
C ASN A 738 -16.54 0.76 12.15
N PRO A 739 -15.97 1.65 11.32
CA PRO A 739 -16.47 3.01 11.14
C PRO A 739 -17.92 3.08 10.66
N PHE A 740 -18.35 2.14 9.82
CA PHE A 740 -19.74 2.06 9.37
C PHE A 740 -20.73 1.77 10.51
N LEU A 741 -20.31 1.08 11.58
CA LEU A 741 -21.15 0.75 12.73
C LEU A 741 -21.01 1.76 13.89
N GLY A 742 -20.11 2.73 13.75
CA GLY A 742 -19.65 3.61 14.83
C GLY A 742 -20.34 4.97 14.94
N VAL A 743 -19.54 5.99 15.29
CA VAL A 743 -19.92 7.39 15.46
C VAL A 743 -19.95 8.09 14.10
N ARG A 744 -21.09 7.97 13.41
CA ARG A 744 -21.36 8.63 12.13
C ARG A 744 -22.75 9.26 12.05
N GLY A 745 -22.93 10.18 11.11
CA GLY A 745 -24.21 10.85 10.84
C GLY A 745 -24.81 11.49 12.07
N ILE A 746 -26.08 11.23 12.36
CA ILE A 746 -26.76 11.85 13.50
C ILE A 746 -26.07 11.57 14.84
N ARG A 747 -25.39 10.42 15.00
CA ARG A 747 -24.69 10.08 16.26
C ARG A 747 -23.51 11.01 16.53
N LEU A 748 -22.86 11.48 15.47
CA LEU A 748 -21.78 12.45 15.56
C LEU A 748 -22.35 13.84 15.88
N THR A 749 -23.35 14.27 15.12
CA THR A 749 -23.90 15.63 15.24
C THR A 749 -24.67 15.83 16.56
N LEU A 750 -25.22 14.78 17.17
CA LEU A 750 -25.77 14.83 18.54
C LEU A 750 -24.70 14.95 19.63
N ARG A 751 -23.48 14.42 19.40
CA ARG A 751 -22.33 14.60 20.30
C ARG A 751 -21.65 15.96 20.09
N LYS A 752 -21.81 16.55 18.91
CA LYS A 752 -21.32 17.87 18.52
C LYS A 752 -22.50 18.78 18.14
N PRO A 753 -23.44 19.06 19.06
CA PRO A 753 -24.73 19.71 18.73
C PRO A 753 -24.58 21.11 18.15
N GLN A 754 -23.46 21.79 18.38
CA GLN A 754 -23.20 23.09 17.77
C GLN A 754 -23.06 22.99 16.24
N LEU A 755 -22.42 21.93 15.74
CA LEU A 755 -22.28 21.67 14.31
C LEU A 755 -23.65 21.50 13.64
N LEU A 756 -24.53 20.72 14.28
CA LEU A 756 -25.90 20.52 13.81
C LEU A 756 -26.68 21.84 13.82
N ARG A 757 -26.59 22.59 14.93
CA ARG A 757 -27.32 23.86 15.10
C ARG A 757 -26.91 24.89 14.05
N GLN A 758 -25.61 25.00 13.76
CA GLN A 758 -25.08 25.90 12.72
C GLN A 758 -25.61 25.50 11.34
N GLN A 759 -25.54 24.22 10.99
CA GLN A 759 -26.05 23.72 9.71
C GLN A 759 -27.55 23.96 9.55
N LEU A 760 -28.35 23.62 10.58
CA LEU A 760 -29.80 23.84 10.55
C LEU A 760 -30.15 25.32 10.45
N THR A 761 -29.42 26.19 11.15
CA THR A 761 -29.62 27.65 11.09
C THR A 761 -29.34 28.18 9.69
N ALA A 762 -28.24 27.75 9.07
CA ALA A 762 -27.88 28.11 7.70
C ALA A 762 -28.94 27.65 6.68
N LEU A 763 -29.44 26.42 6.81
CA LEU A 763 -30.49 25.86 5.94
C LEU A 763 -31.78 26.66 6.02
N VAL A 764 -32.25 26.91 7.24
CA VAL A 764 -33.49 27.66 7.48
C VAL A 764 -33.37 29.12 6.99
N ARG A 765 -32.24 29.78 7.23
CA ARG A 765 -31.98 31.15 6.72
C ARG A 765 -31.85 31.18 5.19
N ALA A 766 -31.33 30.13 4.57
CA ALA A 766 -31.22 30.03 3.13
C ALA A 766 -32.59 29.83 2.46
N ALA A 767 -33.52 29.11 3.11
CA ALA A 767 -34.84 28.77 2.57
C ALA A 767 -35.62 30.00 2.07
N ASP A 768 -35.70 31.07 2.86
CA ASP A 768 -36.46 32.29 2.50
C ASP A 768 -37.85 31.96 1.91
N ASP A 769 -38.62 31.16 2.67
CA ASP A 769 -39.95 30.59 2.32
C ASP A 769 -40.01 29.64 1.10
N ARG A 770 -38.88 29.31 0.46
CA ARG A 770 -38.82 28.30 -0.61
C ARG A 770 -38.97 26.88 -0.07
N PRO A 771 -39.39 25.90 -0.90
CA PRO A 771 -39.66 24.54 -0.45
C PRO A 771 -38.37 23.82 -0.03
N LEU A 772 -38.09 23.83 1.27
CA LEU A 772 -36.97 23.16 1.89
C LEU A 772 -37.47 21.92 2.63
N ARG A 773 -36.78 20.81 2.43
CA ARG A 773 -36.99 19.55 3.16
C ARG A 773 -35.67 19.21 3.85
N ILE A 774 -35.69 19.00 5.17
CA ILE A 774 -34.49 18.61 5.93
C ILE A 774 -34.60 17.15 6.33
N MET A 775 -33.54 16.38 6.08
CA MET A 775 -33.47 14.97 6.42
C MET A 775 -32.28 14.64 7.32
N PHE A 776 -32.50 13.77 8.31
CA PHE A 776 -31.45 13.31 9.22
C PHE A 776 -30.96 11.88 8.88
N PRO A 777 -29.64 11.68 8.70
CA PRO A 777 -29.04 10.38 8.39
C PRO A 777 -28.85 9.51 9.63
N MET A 778 -28.69 8.20 9.44
CA MET A 778 -28.25 7.21 10.43
C MET A 778 -29.10 7.13 11.70
N VAL A 779 -30.36 7.58 11.63
CA VAL A 779 -31.34 7.43 12.72
C VAL A 779 -31.65 5.94 12.86
N GLY A 780 -31.30 5.35 14.01
CA GLY A 780 -31.61 3.94 14.31
C GLY A 780 -32.67 3.80 15.41
N ARG A 781 -32.86 4.84 16.23
CA ARG A 781 -33.71 4.84 17.41
C ARG A 781 -34.55 6.11 17.52
N ILE A 782 -35.73 6.02 18.12
CA ILE A 782 -36.64 7.16 18.27
C ILE A 782 -36.06 8.27 19.16
N GLU A 783 -35.22 7.91 20.13
CA GLU A 783 -34.55 8.88 21.01
C GLU A 783 -33.56 9.75 20.25
N GLU A 784 -32.87 9.20 19.24
CA GLU A 784 -31.95 9.96 18.38
C GLU A 784 -32.72 10.98 17.55
N TRP A 785 -33.85 10.56 16.96
CA TRP A 785 -34.76 11.46 16.25
C TRP A 785 -35.26 12.61 17.15
N ARG A 786 -35.80 12.29 18.33
CA ARG A 786 -36.35 13.31 19.24
C ARG A 786 -35.27 14.30 19.71
N ALA A 787 -34.05 13.83 19.95
CA ALA A 787 -32.93 14.70 20.30
C ALA A 787 -32.55 15.64 19.15
N ALA A 788 -32.52 15.13 17.90
CA ALA A 788 -32.25 15.95 16.72
C ALA A 788 -33.37 16.98 16.47
N LYS A 789 -34.63 16.54 16.60
CA LYS A 789 -35.81 17.39 16.46
C LYS A 789 -35.81 18.52 17.50
N ALA A 790 -35.43 18.25 18.74
CA ALA A 790 -35.34 19.29 19.77
C ALA A 790 -34.36 20.41 19.37
N ILE A 791 -33.21 20.07 18.77
CA ILE A 791 -32.24 21.05 18.27
C ILE A 791 -32.85 21.86 17.10
N LEU A 792 -33.58 21.21 16.19
CA LEU A 792 -34.28 21.90 15.11
C LEU A 792 -35.38 22.84 15.64
N ASP A 793 -36.19 22.40 16.61
CA ASP A 793 -37.24 23.21 17.22
C ASP A 793 -36.64 24.47 17.88
N GLU A 794 -35.47 24.38 18.51
CA GLU A 794 -34.73 25.54 19.04
C GLU A 794 -34.31 26.54 17.95
N VAL A 795 -33.89 26.05 16.78
CA VAL A 795 -33.53 26.89 15.63
C VAL A 795 -34.77 27.58 15.07
N LEU A 796 -35.87 26.83 14.90
CA LEU A 796 -37.13 27.34 14.35
C LEU A 796 -37.80 28.40 15.23
N LEU A 797 -37.59 28.35 16.55
CA LEU A 797 -38.03 29.41 17.47
C LEU A 797 -37.36 30.76 17.18
N LYS A 798 -36.12 30.75 16.68
CA LYS A 798 -35.36 31.96 16.33
C LYS A 798 -35.55 32.36 14.86
N HIS A 799 -35.66 31.37 13.99
CA HIS A 799 -35.79 31.54 12.54
C HIS A 799 -36.99 30.71 12.05
N PRO A 800 -38.22 31.25 12.06
CA PRO A 800 -39.39 30.51 11.60
C PRO A 800 -39.28 30.16 10.10
N CYS A 801 -39.68 28.94 9.73
CA CYS A 801 -39.68 28.44 8.36
C CYS A 801 -41.00 27.68 8.09
N PRO A 802 -42.07 28.34 7.62
CA PRO A 802 -43.41 27.75 7.53
C PRO A 802 -43.52 26.62 6.48
N ASN A 803 -42.71 26.66 5.41
CA ASN A 803 -42.73 25.68 4.33
C ASN A 803 -41.67 24.58 4.48
N LEU A 804 -41.26 24.29 5.72
CA LEU A 804 -40.29 23.24 6.02
C LEU A 804 -40.98 21.90 6.22
N GLU A 805 -40.53 20.88 5.49
CA GLU A 805 -40.83 19.48 5.83
C GLU A 805 -39.60 18.83 6.49
N VAL A 806 -39.82 17.99 7.50
CA VAL A 806 -38.72 17.34 8.22
C VAL A 806 -38.87 15.83 8.18
N GLY A 807 -37.85 15.16 7.65
CA GLY A 807 -37.82 13.71 7.47
C GLY A 807 -36.59 13.06 8.06
N ILE A 808 -36.52 11.74 7.92
CA ILE A 808 -35.34 10.94 8.27
C ILE A 808 -34.98 9.99 7.13
N MET A 809 -33.69 9.68 7.04
CA MET A 809 -33.22 8.64 6.13
C MET A 809 -33.46 7.26 6.77
N ILE A 810 -34.20 6.40 6.10
CA ILE A 810 -34.40 5.01 6.48
C ILE A 810 -33.28 4.19 5.83
N GLU A 811 -32.15 4.14 6.53
CA GLU A 811 -30.95 3.41 6.11
C GLU A 811 -30.44 2.43 7.16
N VAL A 812 -30.96 2.49 8.39
CA VAL A 812 -30.68 1.51 9.45
C VAL A 812 -31.86 0.54 9.56
N PRO A 813 -31.66 -0.79 9.55
CA PRO A 813 -32.76 -1.76 9.56
C PRO A 813 -33.70 -1.57 10.76
N SER A 814 -33.17 -1.18 11.93
CA SER A 814 -33.98 -0.88 13.10
C SER A 814 -35.00 0.24 12.83
N ALA A 815 -34.64 1.27 12.08
CA ALA A 815 -35.54 2.38 11.74
C ALA A 815 -36.69 1.94 10.83
N ALA A 816 -36.42 1.08 9.83
CA ALA A 816 -37.47 0.46 9.02
C ALA A 816 -38.42 -0.39 9.86
N LEU A 817 -37.89 -1.17 10.81
CA LEU A 817 -38.70 -1.98 11.73
C LEU A 817 -39.61 -1.13 12.64
N ILE A 818 -39.13 0.04 13.08
CA ILE A 818 -39.91 0.98 13.91
C ILE A 818 -40.55 2.13 13.11
N ALA A 819 -40.62 2.04 11.78
CA ALA A 819 -41.20 3.07 10.92
C ALA A 819 -42.62 3.49 11.34
N PRO A 820 -43.52 2.61 11.82
CA PRO A 820 -44.85 3.03 12.31
C PRO A 820 -44.82 3.98 13.52
N LEU A 821 -43.74 3.98 14.30
CA LEU A 821 -43.54 4.92 15.40
C LEU A 821 -42.99 6.25 14.87
N LEU A 822 -41.98 6.19 14.01
CA LEU A 822 -41.32 7.36 13.44
C LEU A 822 -42.26 8.17 12.53
N ALA A 823 -43.12 7.50 11.75
CA ALA A 823 -44.06 8.12 10.81
C ALA A 823 -45.08 9.05 11.47
N LYS A 824 -45.27 8.95 12.79
CA LYS A 824 -46.13 9.85 13.58
C LYS A 824 -45.46 11.18 13.90
N GLU A 825 -44.13 11.24 13.82
CA GLU A 825 -43.33 12.39 14.25
C GLU A 825 -42.62 13.11 13.10
N VAL A 826 -42.52 12.50 11.92
CA VAL A 826 -41.84 13.05 10.73
C VAL A 826 -42.84 13.39 9.62
N ASP A 827 -42.42 14.20 8.66
CA ASP A 827 -43.21 14.54 7.46
C ASP A 827 -42.95 13.61 6.29
N PHE A 828 -41.77 12.99 6.22
CA PHE A 828 -41.43 12.05 5.16
C PHE A 828 -40.30 11.10 5.57
N PHE A 829 -40.14 10.05 4.76
CA PHE A 829 -38.95 9.20 4.78
C PHE A 829 -38.22 9.28 3.44
N SER A 830 -36.90 9.12 3.45
CA SER A 830 -36.16 8.73 2.24
C SER A 830 -35.34 7.48 2.54
N ILE A 831 -35.44 6.47 1.71
CA ILE A 831 -34.74 5.21 1.91
C ILE A 831 -33.35 5.30 1.27
N GLY A 832 -32.32 5.19 2.11
CA GLY A 832 -30.92 5.10 1.67
C GLY A 832 -30.55 3.65 1.39
N THR A 833 -30.89 3.13 0.22
CA THR A 833 -30.74 1.69 -0.08
C THR A 833 -29.30 1.19 0.03
N ASN A 834 -28.30 2.05 -0.22
CA ASN A 834 -26.90 1.64 -0.16
C ASN A 834 -26.50 1.19 1.25
N ASP A 835 -26.81 2.00 2.26
CA ASP A 835 -26.52 1.69 3.66
C ASP A 835 -27.54 0.66 4.22
N LEU A 836 -28.82 0.72 3.79
CA LEU A 836 -29.82 -0.27 4.19
C LEU A 836 -29.45 -1.69 3.74
N THR A 837 -29.00 -1.86 2.50
CA THR A 837 -28.52 -3.15 1.96
C THR A 837 -27.31 -3.63 2.75
N GLN A 838 -26.32 -2.76 2.97
CA GLN A 838 -25.11 -3.08 3.72
C GLN A 838 -25.43 -3.60 5.13
N TYR A 839 -26.27 -2.90 5.90
CA TYR A 839 -26.58 -3.33 7.27
C TYR A 839 -27.54 -4.51 7.34
N THR A 840 -28.43 -4.68 6.36
CA THR A 840 -29.38 -5.79 6.36
C THR A 840 -28.70 -7.09 5.95
N LEU A 841 -27.80 -7.04 4.97
CA LEU A 841 -27.04 -8.21 4.49
C LEU A 841 -25.73 -8.42 5.25
N ALA A 842 -25.30 -7.44 6.05
CA ALA A 842 -24.00 -7.41 6.72
C ALA A 842 -22.81 -7.51 5.73
N ILE A 843 -22.96 -6.87 4.57
CA ILE A 843 -21.93 -6.84 3.51
C ILE A 843 -21.47 -5.39 3.34
N ASP A 844 -20.18 -5.13 3.60
CA ASP A 844 -19.57 -3.84 3.32
C ASP A 844 -19.52 -3.59 1.81
N ARG A 845 -20.10 -2.49 1.34
CA ARG A 845 -20.11 -2.10 -0.08
C ARG A 845 -18.70 -1.81 -0.63
N GLY A 846 -17.73 -1.56 0.24
CA GLY A 846 -16.31 -1.42 -0.11
C GLY A 846 -15.54 -2.74 -0.16
N HIS A 847 -16.17 -3.87 0.19
CA HIS A 847 -15.50 -5.16 0.26
C HIS A 847 -15.22 -5.74 -1.13
N PRO A 848 -13.97 -6.07 -1.50
CA PRO A 848 -13.59 -6.39 -2.88
C PRO A 848 -14.27 -7.63 -3.46
N VAL A 849 -14.57 -8.63 -2.64
CA VAL A 849 -15.24 -9.88 -3.06
C VAL A 849 -16.77 -9.77 -2.88
N LEU A 850 -17.21 -9.60 -1.63
CA LEU A 850 -18.62 -9.63 -1.25
C LEU A 850 -19.48 -8.48 -1.82
N SER A 851 -18.90 -7.35 -2.26
CA SER A 851 -19.71 -6.23 -2.76
C SER A 851 -20.61 -6.61 -3.94
N GLY A 852 -20.21 -7.61 -4.75
CA GLY A 852 -21.03 -8.12 -5.85
C GLY A 852 -22.30 -8.86 -5.42
N GLU A 853 -22.36 -9.31 -4.16
CA GLU A 853 -23.52 -10.01 -3.58
C GLU A 853 -24.51 -9.03 -2.92
N ALA A 854 -24.14 -7.75 -2.75
CA ALA A 854 -24.96 -6.73 -2.11
C ALA A 854 -26.01 -6.14 -3.06
N ASP A 855 -27.10 -6.88 -3.29
CA ASP A 855 -28.18 -6.44 -4.20
C ASP A 855 -29.37 -5.81 -3.47
N GLY A 856 -29.74 -4.59 -3.86
CA GLY A 856 -30.90 -3.87 -3.32
C GLY A 856 -32.26 -4.48 -3.68
N LEU A 857 -32.34 -5.37 -4.69
CA LEU A 857 -33.54 -6.14 -5.02
C LEU A 857 -33.68 -7.43 -4.19
N HIS A 858 -32.78 -7.68 -3.24
CA HIS A 858 -32.93 -8.80 -2.34
C HIS A 858 -34.27 -8.72 -1.57
N PRO A 859 -35.03 -9.84 -1.44
CA PRO A 859 -36.37 -9.82 -0.82
C PRO A 859 -36.41 -9.20 0.58
N SER A 860 -35.37 -9.38 1.40
CA SER A 860 -35.28 -8.74 2.72
C SER A 860 -35.26 -7.22 2.65
N ILE A 861 -34.62 -6.63 1.63
CA ILE A 861 -34.59 -5.18 1.42
C ILE A 861 -35.95 -4.69 0.94
N LEU A 862 -36.56 -5.39 -0.03
CA LEU A 862 -37.90 -5.08 -0.52
C LEU A 862 -38.95 -5.11 0.59
N MET A 863 -38.86 -6.07 1.51
CA MET A 863 -39.75 -6.15 2.68
C MET A 863 -39.59 -4.93 3.62
N LEU A 864 -38.36 -4.45 3.83
CA LEU A 864 -38.11 -3.25 4.64
C LEU A 864 -38.62 -1.98 3.93
N ILE A 865 -38.47 -1.89 2.61
CA ILE A 865 -39.03 -0.80 1.79
C ILE A 865 -40.56 -0.80 1.92
N ASP A 866 -41.20 -1.94 1.63
CA ASP A 866 -42.66 -2.12 1.72
C ASP A 866 -43.22 -1.77 3.11
N GLN A 867 -42.56 -2.25 4.18
CA GLN A 867 -42.95 -1.90 5.55
C GLN A 867 -42.86 -0.39 5.81
N THR A 868 -41.81 0.26 5.32
CA THR A 868 -41.58 1.70 5.48
C THR A 868 -42.64 2.50 4.74
N VAL A 869 -42.93 2.15 3.48
CA VAL A 869 -43.98 2.78 2.67
C VAL A 869 -45.35 2.65 3.34
N ARG A 870 -45.73 1.42 3.71
CA ARG A 870 -47.00 1.16 4.40
C ARG A 870 -47.13 1.95 5.70
N ALA A 871 -46.05 2.09 6.46
CA ALA A 871 -46.04 2.86 7.70
C ALA A 871 -46.24 4.36 7.48
N ALA A 872 -45.56 4.95 6.48
CA ALA A 872 -45.68 6.37 6.14
C ALA A 872 -47.06 6.70 5.57
N HIS A 873 -47.53 5.92 4.60
CA HIS A 873 -48.84 6.11 3.96
C HIS A 873 -49.99 5.99 4.96
N ALA A 874 -49.86 5.11 5.98
CA ALA A 874 -50.83 5.03 7.07
C ALA A 874 -50.93 6.30 7.93
N GLN A 875 -49.94 7.20 7.87
CA GLN A 875 -49.92 8.53 8.49
C GLN A 875 -50.03 9.66 7.45
N GLN A 876 -50.38 9.34 6.19
CA GLN A 876 -50.46 10.29 5.07
C GLN A 876 -49.14 11.04 4.81
N LYS A 877 -48.02 10.38 5.06
CA LYS A 877 -46.66 10.85 4.79
C LYS A 877 -46.12 10.16 3.54
N TRP A 878 -45.17 10.77 2.85
CA TRP A 878 -44.59 10.24 1.61
C TRP A 878 -43.23 9.59 1.85
N VAL A 879 -42.81 8.71 0.93
CA VAL A 879 -41.53 7.99 0.98
C VAL A 879 -40.77 8.14 -0.33
N GLY A 880 -39.56 8.66 -0.25
CA GLY A 880 -38.59 8.66 -1.34
C GLY A 880 -37.58 7.52 -1.27
N VAL A 881 -36.86 7.28 -2.36
CA VAL A 881 -35.67 6.42 -2.41
C VAL A 881 -34.54 7.21 -3.07
N CYS A 882 -33.41 7.38 -2.37
CA CYS A 882 -32.26 8.16 -2.86
C CYS A 882 -30.98 7.34 -3.08
N GLY A 883 -31.04 6.01 -2.92
CA GLY A 883 -29.93 5.13 -3.27
C GLY A 883 -29.91 4.77 -4.77
N GLU A 884 -28.86 4.07 -5.22
CA GLU A 884 -28.66 3.74 -6.64
C GLU A 884 -29.79 2.88 -7.22
N LEU A 885 -30.49 2.15 -6.36
CA LEU A 885 -31.66 1.35 -6.71
C LEU A 885 -32.76 2.17 -7.39
N ALA A 886 -32.87 3.47 -7.12
CA ALA A 886 -33.86 4.36 -7.76
C ALA A 886 -33.64 4.54 -9.27
N ALA A 887 -32.43 4.27 -9.77
CA ALA A 887 -32.09 4.34 -11.19
C ALA A 887 -32.03 2.97 -11.89
N ASP A 888 -32.15 1.86 -11.14
CA ASP A 888 -32.08 0.53 -11.71
C ASP A 888 -33.37 0.22 -12.48
N PRO A 889 -33.31 -0.02 -13.80
CA PRO A 889 -34.51 -0.24 -14.61
C PRO A 889 -35.31 -1.48 -14.18
N LYS A 890 -34.69 -2.48 -13.56
CA LYS A 890 -35.41 -3.64 -13.01
C LYS A 890 -36.02 -3.33 -11.64
N ALA A 891 -35.52 -2.33 -10.92
CA ALA A 891 -36.07 -1.93 -9.62
C ALA A 891 -37.18 -0.88 -9.72
N VAL A 892 -37.12 0.05 -10.68
CA VAL A 892 -38.14 1.09 -10.90
C VAL A 892 -39.58 0.55 -10.85
N PRO A 893 -39.98 -0.49 -11.63
CA PRO A 893 -41.35 -0.99 -11.57
C PRO A 893 -41.71 -1.64 -10.23
N VAL A 894 -40.74 -2.25 -9.54
CA VAL A 894 -40.95 -2.82 -8.20
C VAL A 894 -41.16 -1.72 -7.16
N LEU A 895 -40.30 -0.69 -7.15
CA LEU A 895 -40.40 0.45 -6.22
C LEU A 895 -41.70 1.23 -6.43
N LEU A 896 -42.06 1.48 -7.68
CA LEU A 896 -43.35 2.06 -8.06
C LEU A 896 -44.51 1.22 -7.52
N GLY A 897 -44.48 -0.11 -7.74
CA GLY A 897 -45.50 -1.03 -7.26
C GLY A 897 -45.60 -1.16 -5.73
N LEU A 898 -44.50 -0.93 -5.01
CA LEU A 898 -44.49 -0.84 -3.56
C LEU A 898 -45.10 0.47 -3.03
N GLY A 899 -45.29 1.48 -3.91
CA GLY A 899 -45.87 2.77 -3.56
C GLY A 899 -44.83 3.83 -3.17
N VAL A 900 -43.59 3.74 -3.66
CA VAL A 900 -42.61 4.81 -3.47
C VAL A 900 -43.07 6.07 -4.22
N ASP A 901 -43.06 7.21 -3.52
CA ASP A 901 -43.60 8.49 -4.00
C ASP A 901 -42.55 9.36 -4.73
N GLU A 902 -41.27 9.20 -4.39
CA GLU A 902 -40.14 9.95 -4.97
C GLU A 902 -38.97 9.02 -5.32
N LEU A 903 -38.41 9.13 -6.52
CA LEU A 903 -37.19 8.44 -6.94
C LEU A 903 -36.07 9.45 -7.20
N SER A 904 -35.03 9.43 -6.37
CA SER A 904 -33.90 10.35 -6.47
C SER A 904 -32.60 9.65 -6.88
N MET A 905 -31.97 10.15 -7.95
CA MET A 905 -30.88 9.44 -8.63
C MET A 905 -29.84 10.38 -9.26
N SER A 906 -28.83 9.83 -9.94
CA SER A 906 -27.90 10.64 -10.73
C SER A 906 -28.64 11.41 -11.84
N ALA A 907 -28.28 12.67 -12.07
CA ALA A 907 -28.95 13.52 -13.07
C ALA A 907 -29.01 12.87 -14.47
N SER A 908 -27.97 12.13 -14.87
CA SER A 908 -27.88 11.45 -16.16
C SER A 908 -28.84 10.27 -16.33
N SER A 909 -29.44 9.77 -15.25
CA SER A 909 -30.41 8.65 -15.27
C SER A 909 -31.85 9.15 -15.38
N ILE A 910 -32.12 10.40 -15.00
CA ILE A 910 -33.47 10.98 -14.92
C ILE A 910 -34.26 10.83 -16.23
N PRO A 911 -33.72 11.17 -17.42
CA PRO A 911 -34.50 11.06 -18.65
C PRO A 911 -34.98 9.64 -18.91
N LEU A 912 -34.10 8.66 -18.72
CA LEU A 912 -34.41 7.24 -18.97
C LEU A 912 -35.44 6.70 -17.98
N VAL A 913 -35.31 7.00 -16.70
CA VAL A 913 -36.29 6.54 -15.69
C VAL A 913 -37.65 7.19 -15.92
N LYS A 914 -37.69 8.49 -16.25
CA LYS A 914 -38.94 9.16 -16.63
C LYS A 914 -39.60 8.53 -17.85
N ALA A 915 -38.82 8.24 -18.89
CA ALA A 915 -39.30 7.57 -20.09
C ALA A 915 -39.84 6.17 -19.78
N GLN A 916 -39.16 5.41 -18.90
CA GLN A 916 -39.61 4.11 -18.45
C GLN A 916 -40.95 4.21 -17.69
N ILE A 917 -41.06 5.09 -16.70
CA ILE A 917 -42.29 5.25 -15.90
C ILE A 917 -43.50 5.56 -16.79
N ARG A 918 -43.33 6.39 -17.82
CA ARG A 918 -44.40 6.72 -18.78
C ARG A 918 -44.89 5.54 -19.63
N GLN A 919 -44.16 4.43 -19.64
CA GLN A 919 -44.54 3.19 -20.34
C GLN A 919 -45.15 2.14 -19.40
N LEU A 920 -45.18 2.41 -18.09
CA LEU A 920 -45.69 1.47 -17.09
C LEU A 920 -47.16 1.73 -16.76
N ASN A 921 -47.84 0.70 -16.27
CA ASN A 921 -49.12 0.79 -15.59
C ASN A 921 -48.90 0.54 -14.09
N PHE A 922 -49.40 1.42 -13.23
CA PHE A 922 -49.20 1.35 -11.80
C PHE A 922 -49.85 0.10 -11.19
N ALA A 923 -51.06 -0.27 -11.62
CA ALA A 923 -51.73 -1.46 -11.12
C ALA A 923 -50.95 -2.75 -11.44
N ASP A 924 -50.32 -2.83 -12.62
CA ASP A 924 -49.47 -3.96 -12.99
C ASP A 924 -48.18 -4.00 -12.15
N CYS A 925 -47.58 -2.84 -11.92
CA CYS A 925 -46.41 -2.70 -11.03
C CYS A 925 -46.74 -3.14 -9.60
N GLN A 926 -47.93 -2.82 -9.08
CA GLN A 926 -48.37 -3.29 -7.76
C GLN A 926 -48.44 -4.82 -7.70
N GLN A 927 -48.97 -5.47 -8.74
CA GLN A 927 -49.00 -6.94 -8.80
C GLN A 927 -47.59 -7.54 -8.88
N LEU A 928 -46.73 -6.94 -9.70
CA LEU A 928 -45.32 -7.31 -9.83
C LEU A 928 -44.61 -7.25 -8.47
N ALA A 929 -44.74 -6.13 -7.75
CA ALA A 929 -44.10 -5.92 -6.46
C ALA A 929 -44.57 -6.94 -5.41
N GLN A 930 -45.87 -7.29 -5.39
CA GLN A 930 -46.40 -8.32 -4.50
C GLN A 930 -45.87 -9.73 -4.78
N GLN A 931 -45.44 -10.03 -6.01
CA GLN A 931 -44.76 -11.28 -6.33
C GLN A 931 -43.26 -11.20 -6.03
N ALA A 932 -42.61 -10.07 -6.32
CA ALA A 932 -41.20 -9.84 -5.99
C ALA A 932 -40.92 -10.03 -4.49
N LEU A 933 -41.84 -9.58 -3.62
CA LEU A 933 -41.76 -9.81 -2.16
C LEU A 933 -41.78 -11.29 -1.74
N LYS A 934 -42.21 -12.21 -2.62
CA LYS A 934 -42.30 -13.65 -2.35
C LYS A 934 -41.15 -14.45 -2.98
N CYS A 935 -40.29 -13.81 -3.75
CA CYS A 935 -39.11 -14.45 -4.33
C CYS A 935 -38.11 -14.85 -3.22
N GLU A 936 -37.27 -15.85 -3.52
CA GLU A 936 -36.32 -16.41 -2.56
C GLU A 936 -34.94 -15.71 -2.61
N SER A 937 -34.64 -14.96 -3.67
CA SER A 937 -33.35 -14.28 -3.87
C SER A 937 -33.46 -13.06 -4.78
N ALA A 938 -32.44 -12.20 -4.74
CA ALA A 938 -32.36 -11.03 -5.63
C ALA A 938 -32.33 -11.43 -7.12
N PHE A 939 -31.62 -12.51 -7.45
CA PHE A 939 -31.60 -13.09 -8.79
C PHE A 939 -33.01 -13.48 -9.24
N ALA A 940 -33.78 -14.18 -8.40
CA ALA A 940 -35.14 -14.57 -8.71
C ALA A 940 -36.05 -13.35 -8.94
N VAL A 941 -35.90 -12.28 -8.16
CA VAL A 941 -36.61 -11.01 -8.39
C VAL A 941 -36.25 -10.43 -9.75
N ARG A 942 -34.95 -10.27 -10.05
CA ARG A 942 -34.49 -9.69 -11.32
C ARG A 942 -34.99 -10.48 -12.53
N SER A 943 -34.89 -11.80 -12.50
CA SER A 943 -35.39 -12.67 -13.57
C SER A 943 -36.91 -12.57 -13.73
N PHE A 944 -37.65 -12.47 -12.62
CA PHE A 944 -39.10 -12.32 -12.65
C PHE A 944 -39.53 -10.98 -13.28
N VAL A 945 -38.87 -9.88 -12.93
CA VAL A 945 -39.14 -8.57 -13.53
C VAL A 945 -38.84 -8.58 -15.02
N GLU A 946 -37.72 -9.16 -15.42
CA GLU A 946 -37.30 -9.27 -16.82
C GLU A 946 -38.29 -10.10 -17.67
N GLN A 947 -38.88 -11.16 -17.12
CA GLN A 947 -39.90 -11.94 -17.83
C GLN A 947 -41.24 -11.21 -17.97
N THR A 948 -41.53 -10.28 -17.05
CA THR A 948 -42.82 -9.58 -17.00
C THR A 948 -42.80 -8.24 -17.76
N HIS A 949 -41.62 -7.62 -17.90
CA HIS A 949 -41.43 -6.29 -18.49
C HIS A 949 -40.30 -6.19 -19.53
N GLY A 950 -39.63 -7.30 -19.88
CA GLY A 950 -38.54 -7.36 -20.87
C GLY A 950 -38.99 -7.34 -22.32
#